data_AF-A0A402DSQ2-F1
#
_entry.id   AF-A0A402DSQ2-F1
#
_cell.length_a   1.000
_cell.length_b   1.000
_cell.length_c   1.000
_cell.angle_alpha   90.00
_cell.angle_beta   90.00
_cell.angle_gamma   90.00
#
_symmetry.space_group_name_H-M   'P 1'
#
loop_
_entity.id
_entity.type
_entity.pdbx_description
1 polymer ?
#
loop_
_entity_poly.entity_id
_entity_poly.type
_entity_poly.pdbx_seq_one_letter_code
_entity_poly.pdbx_strand_id
1 'polypeptide(L)'
;MWSGAWVSERLDLTLRTTGSAVGLDLTDLVGLAVRRNPRRAHLLVSRVLGKHVPTDPRVVRGAGLLLGALVREALADDRPAPEGTRGDGSPAPDAAHALGALLRDALDGDGTAADRLVGALRDAVPADPVPAVVLGYAETATALGHGVGDALGGAPTLHSTRRPVVGVPSVGAFEEEHSHATTHLLLPADPALLTSGAPLVLVDDELSTGTTALHTIEAVHRLAARDRYLVATLVDLRTDADRARAAALAERLGTRIDVVALAAGEVAAPHDVVAQGAAVVVEVDGQEVPVTGDDVRGPVRRVDVGWPQDVPETGRHGVVAADRRAVADAVATGVAALRDALGVAAPRDALGGPAGRRVLVLGTEELMDVPLLLAEGLATALDDTDVRFSTTTRSPVLALDDPGYAIRSALTFPAHDAPDDAAPGDPGHRRFAYNVDGAGVPFDAVVVVTDEPGDTAALTGPHGLLDAVATRTRDVLLVVLPDAAARRARSEPAHRAGHPSAGTSTGTDAHGLPSPLLGPAFGSYAPDEVAWLLTDLSGVALEAPVEEREEAIQSGGAHYAESLPVEYQPSESYRRLFEDALDEGAQRMAHAVGVVAEQLVAARGGDVTLVSLARAGTPVGILVRRWAQLVHGVDLPHYAASIVRGRGIDDVALRYVAAHHDPASVVFVDGWTGKGAIARELAAALAEHEERTGTAFPRDLAVLADPGRCVRLAGTRDDFLVPSACLNSTVSGLVSRTVLNRDLIAPGQFHGAKFYAELADVDVSARFLDAVSERFEDVRADVERDWRRLADEHATVDWAGWAAVERIVERYGIGDVNLVKPGVGETTRVLLRRVPWRVLVRPDAAPADVAHVRHLAAERGVPVETVDDLPYSVVGLIHPKFTAGATGADGRTVGQALGQAAGNGSERADGRAAPPVPQHAGPGVGGDA
;
A
#
# COMPACT_ATOMS: atom_id res chain seq x y z
N MET A 1 -0.33 2.50 -37.21
CA MET A 1 -1.02 2.18 -35.94
C MET A 1 -0.70 0.75 -35.57
N TRP A 2 -0.40 0.49 -34.31
CA TRP A 2 -0.28 -0.86 -33.78
C TRP A 2 -1.69 -1.35 -33.44
N SER A 3 -2.06 -2.56 -33.87
CA SER A 3 -3.43 -3.07 -33.81
C SER A 3 -3.74 -3.85 -32.52
N GLY A 4 -2.74 -4.05 -31.64
CA GLY A 4 -2.83 -4.97 -30.51
C GLY A 4 -2.79 -6.46 -30.91
N ALA A 5 -2.83 -6.76 -32.22
CA ALA A 5 -2.85 -8.12 -32.77
C ALA A 5 -1.66 -8.97 -32.31
N TRP A 6 -0.48 -8.35 -32.15
CA TRP A 6 0.72 -9.04 -31.73
C TRP A 6 0.54 -9.79 -30.41
N VAL A 7 -0.08 -9.14 -29.42
CA VAL A 7 -0.28 -9.72 -28.08
C VAL A 7 -1.49 -10.65 -28.09
N SER A 8 -2.58 -10.28 -28.78
CA SER A 8 -3.75 -11.15 -28.87
C SER A 8 -3.46 -12.47 -29.58
N GLU A 9 -2.69 -12.46 -30.68
CA GLU A 9 -2.31 -13.68 -31.41
C GLU A 9 -1.33 -14.56 -30.62
N ARG A 10 -0.37 -13.96 -29.89
CA ARG A 10 0.63 -14.72 -29.13
C ARG A 10 0.13 -15.26 -27.79
N LEU A 11 -0.80 -14.55 -27.13
CA LEU A 11 -1.33 -14.92 -25.81
C LEU A 11 -2.79 -15.44 -25.86
N ASP A 12 -3.33 -15.63 -27.06
CA ASP A 12 -4.73 -16.03 -27.31
C ASP A 12 -5.75 -15.16 -26.55
N LEU A 13 -5.48 -13.84 -26.51
CA LEU A 13 -6.35 -12.86 -25.85
C LEU A 13 -7.36 -12.30 -26.83
N THR A 14 -8.63 -12.23 -26.42
CA THR A 14 -9.68 -11.61 -27.24
C THR A 14 -10.30 -10.43 -26.51
N LEU A 15 -10.34 -9.27 -27.18
CA LEU A 15 -11.12 -8.10 -26.77
C LEU A 15 -12.48 -8.14 -27.49
N ARG A 16 -13.57 -8.12 -26.73
CA ARG A 16 -14.93 -8.10 -27.28
C ARG A 16 -15.69 -6.88 -26.80
N THR A 17 -16.08 -5.99 -27.72
CA THR A 17 -17.04 -4.92 -27.40
C THR A 17 -18.42 -5.53 -27.15
N THR A 18 -19.02 -5.23 -26.00
CA THR A 18 -20.42 -5.59 -25.69
C THR A 18 -21.34 -4.37 -25.76
N GLY A 19 -20.78 -3.16 -25.68
CA GLY A 19 -21.54 -1.92 -25.75
C GLY A 19 -20.71 -0.69 -26.09
N SER A 20 -21.38 0.34 -26.62
CA SER A 20 -20.74 1.62 -26.88
C SER A 20 -21.73 2.77 -26.79
N ALA A 21 -21.41 3.81 -26.01
CA ALA A 21 -22.23 5.02 -25.92
C ALA A 21 -22.04 5.93 -27.14
N VAL A 22 -20.88 5.82 -27.80
CA VAL A 22 -20.42 6.72 -28.86
C VAL A 22 -20.08 5.98 -30.17
N GLY A 23 -20.42 4.69 -30.28
CA GLY A 23 -20.18 3.90 -31.49
C GLY A 23 -18.71 3.53 -31.74
N LEU A 24 -17.88 3.57 -30.69
CA LEU A 24 -16.49 3.11 -30.67
C LEU A 24 -16.38 1.67 -30.14
N ASP A 25 -15.45 0.91 -30.71
CA ASP A 25 -15.07 -0.42 -30.22
C ASP A 25 -13.97 -0.34 -29.16
N LEU A 26 -13.81 -1.39 -28.34
CA LEU A 26 -12.69 -1.48 -27.39
C LEU A 26 -11.33 -1.32 -28.11
N THR A 27 -11.19 -1.89 -29.30
CA THR A 27 -9.97 -1.82 -30.12
C THR A 27 -9.68 -0.43 -30.69
N ASP A 28 -10.69 0.45 -30.74
CA ASP A 28 -10.49 1.86 -31.07
C ASP A 28 -9.77 2.58 -29.91
N LEU A 29 -10.15 2.27 -28.67
CA LEU A 29 -9.71 2.98 -27.46
C LEU A 29 -8.46 2.40 -26.80
N VAL A 30 -8.31 1.08 -26.82
CA VAL A 30 -7.22 0.35 -26.15
C VAL A 30 -6.63 -0.71 -27.06
N GLY A 31 -5.37 -1.06 -26.83
CA GLY A 31 -4.79 -2.31 -27.29
C GLY A 31 -4.07 -3.04 -26.17
N LEU A 32 -3.30 -4.08 -26.49
CA LEU A 32 -2.68 -4.97 -25.51
C LEU A 32 -1.16 -4.85 -25.50
N ALA A 33 -0.57 -4.91 -24.31
CA ALA A 33 0.87 -5.07 -24.06
C ALA A 33 1.12 -6.16 -23.01
N VAL A 34 2.35 -6.65 -22.93
CA VAL A 34 2.79 -7.61 -21.90
C VAL A 34 3.35 -6.86 -20.69
N ARG A 35 2.92 -7.26 -19.49
CA ARG A 35 3.41 -6.72 -18.22
C ARG A 35 4.32 -7.72 -17.52
N ARG A 36 5.35 -7.23 -16.83
CA ARG A 36 6.15 -8.03 -15.90
C ARG A 36 5.38 -8.21 -14.58
N ASN A 37 4.42 -9.14 -14.52
CA ASN A 37 3.61 -9.37 -13.33
C ASN A 37 3.23 -10.86 -13.14
N PRO A 38 3.40 -11.44 -11.93
CA PRO A 38 3.16 -12.86 -11.66
C PRO A 38 1.68 -13.27 -11.58
N ARG A 39 0.75 -12.31 -11.58
CA ARG A 39 -0.71 -12.53 -11.45
C ARG A 39 -1.49 -12.17 -12.71
N ARG A 40 -0.96 -11.30 -13.58
CA ARG A 40 -1.63 -10.85 -14.83
C ARG A 40 -0.59 -10.57 -15.92
N ALA A 41 -0.66 -11.30 -17.04
CA ALA A 41 0.31 -11.19 -18.14
C ALA A 41 0.07 -10.01 -19.09
N HIS A 42 -1.18 -9.57 -19.23
CA HIS A 42 -1.54 -8.49 -20.17
C HIS A 42 -1.83 -7.17 -19.46
N LEU A 43 -1.69 -6.08 -20.22
CA LEU A 43 -2.02 -4.72 -19.85
C LEU A 43 -2.82 -4.08 -20.99
N LEU A 44 -3.89 -3.35 -20.66
CA LEU A 44 -4.53 -2.47 -21.62
C LEU A 44 -3.69 -1.20 -21.79
N VAL A 45 -3.32 -0.91 -23.03
CA VAL A 45 -2.62 0.31 -23.39
C VAL A 45 -3.61 1.23 -24.08
N SER A 46 -3.99 2.30 -23.39
CA SER A 46 -4.85 3.34 -23.95
C SER A 46 -4.21 4.02 -25.16
N ARG A 47 -5.01 4.17 -26.22
CA ARG A 47 -4.68 4.93 -27.44
C ARG A 47 -5.05 6.41 -27.32
N VAL A 48 -5.77 6.80 -26.26
CA VAL A 48 -6.32 8.16 -26.09
C VAL A 48 -5.70 8.94 -24.94
N LEU A 49 -5.10 8.31 -23.93
CA LEU A 49 -4.67 9.03 -22.71
C LEU A 49 -3.35 9.79 -22.82
N GLY A 50 -2.45 9.41 -23.74
CA GLY A 50 -1.09 9.93 -23.73
C GLY A 50 -0.27 9.48 -22.50
N LYS A 51 -0.44 8.24 -22.03
CA LYS A 51 0.39 7.69 -20.93
C LYS A 51 1.59 6.90 -21.45
N HIS A 52 1.33 5.82 -22.18
CA HIS A 52 2.39 4.93 -22.68
C HIS A 52 2.73 5.18 -24.17
N VAL A 53 1.81 5.81 -24.90
CA VAL A 53 1.97 6.12 -26.33
C VAL A 53 1.78 7.62 -26.52
N PRO A 54 2.79 8.36 -27.04
CA PRO A 54 2.65 9.76 -27.39
C PRO A 54 1.45 9.99 -28.32
N THR A 55 0.48 10.77 -27.84
CA THR A 55 -0.84 10.93 -28.47
C THR A 55 -1.03 12.38 -28.91
N ASP A 56 -1.84 12.64 -29.95
CA ASP A 56 -2.22 14.02 -30.28
C ASP A 56 -2.97 14.62 -29.06
N PRO A 57 -2.53 15.78 -28.53
CA PRO A 57 -3.17 16.36 -27.34
C PRO A 57 -4.67 16.65 -27.53
N ARG A 58 -5.13 16.91 -28.75
CA ARG A 58 -6.55 17.14 -29.05
C ARG A 58 -7.37 15.86 -28.93
N VAL A 59 -6.79 14.69 -29.20
CA VAL A 59 -7.42 13.38 -28.96
C VAL A 59 -7.64 13.18 -27.47
N VAL A 60 -6.61 13.44 -26.65
CA VAL A 60 -6.70 13.30 -25.19
C VAL A 60 -7.75 14.26 -24.62
N ARG A 61 -7.72 15.53 -25.04
CA ARG A 61 -8.68 16.55 -24.62
C ARG A 61 -10.11 16.20 -25.07
N GLY A 62 -10.26 15.78 -26.32
CA GLY A 62 -11.53 15.39 -26.91
C GLY A 62 -12.15 14.19 -26.20
N ALA A 63 -11.37 13.18 -25.83
CA ALA A 63 -11.85 12.03 -25.08
C ALA A 63 -12.39 12.41 -23.68
N GLY A 64 -11.67 13.27 -22.94
CA GLY A 64 -12.13 13.75 -21.63
C GLY A 64 -13.39 14.60 -21.72
N LEU A 65 -13.46 15.51 -22.70
CA LEU A 65 -14.66 16.31 -22.94
C LEU A 65 -15.86 15.45 -23.37
N LEU A 66 -15.63 14.43 -24.21
CA LEU A 66 -16.67 13.50 -24.66
C LEU A 66 -17.21 12.68 -23.50
N LEU A 67 -16.33 12.14 -22.65
CA LEU A 67 -16.72 11.43 -21.44
C LEU A 67 -17.54 12.35 -20.52
N GLY A 68 -17.11 13.60 -20.32
CA GLY A 68 -17.85 14.55 -19.51
C GLY A 68 -19.20 14.98 -20.09
N ALA A 69 -19.36 14.99 -21.42
CA ALA A 69 -20.65 15.20 -22.06
C ALA A 69 -21.64 14.06 -21.74
N LEU A 70 -21.18 12.81 -21.68
CA LEU A 70 -21.98 11.67 -21.24
C LEU A 70 -22.30 11.73 -19.74
N VAL A 71 -21.34 12.15 -18.91
CA VAL A 71 -21.57 12.39 -17.47
C VAL A 71 -22.67 13.43 -17.28
N ARG A 72 -22.63 14.53 -18.05
CA ARG A 72 -23.65 15.59 -18.00
C ARG A 72 -25.05 15.06 -18.34
N GLU A 73 -25.16 14.25 -19.38
CA GLU A 73 -26.43 13.62 -19.76
C GLU A 73 -26.94 12.70 -18.64
N ALA A 74 -26.05 11.87 -18.08
CA ALA A 74 -26.40 10.98 -16.98
C ALA A 74 -26.86 11.76 -15.74
N LEU A 75 -26.15 12.83 -15.34
CA LEU A 75 -26.51 13.66 -14.19
C LEU A 75 -27.86 14.37 -14.36
N ALA A 76 -28.27 14.69 -15.60
CA ALA A 76 -29.57 15.29 -15.89
C ALA A 76 -30.74 14.30 -15.83
N ASP A 77 -30.50 12.98 -15.87
CA ASP A 77 -31.54 11.95 -15.73
C ASP A 77 -31.68 11.49 -14.27
N ASP A 78 -32.87 11.68 -13.70
CA ASP A 78 -33.24 11.18 -12.37
C ASP A 78 -33.44 9.66 -12.34
N ARG A 79 -33.52 8.99 -13.51
CA ARG A 79 -33.51 7.53 -13.60
C ARG A 79 -32.06 7.01 -13.59
N PRO A 80 -31.79 5.80 -13.03
CA PRO A 80 -30.49 5.13 -13.10
C PRO A 80 -29.89 5.27 -14.50
N ALA A 81 -28.61 5.65 -14.60
CA ALA A 81 -27.95 5.68 -15.89
C ALA A 81 -28.00 4.23 -16.43
N PRO A 82 -28.52 3.99 -17.64
CA PRO A 82 -28.63 2.64 -18.15
C PRO A 82 -27.23 2.03 -18.22
N GLU A 83 -27.05 0.90 -17.53
CA GLU A 83 -25.82 0.10 -17.59
C GLU A 83 -25.51 -0.20 -19.05
N GLY A 84 -24.22 -0.09 -19.43
CA GLY A 84 -23.72 -0.21 -20.80
C GLY A 84 -24.64 -0.93 -21.77
N THR A 85 -25.21 -0.15 -22.70
CA THR A 85 -26.16 -0.46 -23.79
C THR A 85 -27.64 -0.14 -23.57
N ARG A 86 -28.10 0.83 -24.39
CA ARG A 86 -29.30 0.65 -25.22
C ARG A 86 -29.14 -0.63 -26.04
N GLY A 87 -29.33 -1.78 -25.40
CA GLY A 87 -29.39 -3.10 -26.03
C GLY A 87 -30.76 -3.38 -26.66
N ASP A 88 -31.66 -2.40 -26.66
CA ASP A 88 -33.01 -2.48 -27.23
C ASP A 88 -33.12 -1.84 -28.62
N GLY A 89 -32.02 -1.65 -29.35
CA GLY A 89 -32.08 -1.10 -30.72
C GLY A 89 -32.72 0.29 -30.84
N SER A 90 -32.94 1.01 -29.73
CA SER A 90 -33.30 2.43 -29.79
C SER A 90 -32.03 3.24 -30.07
N PRO A 91 -31.97 4.00 -31.18
CA PRO A 91 -30.74 4.68 -31.59
C PRO A 91 -30.27 5.63 -30.48
N ALA A 92 -28.98 5.60 -30.14
CA ALA A 92 -28.32 6.75 -29.53
C ALA A 92 -28.65 7.99 -30.39
N PRO A 93 -28.90 9.19 -29.82
CA PRO A 93 -29.10 10.36 -30.66
C PRO A 93 -27.88 10.50 -31.58
N ASP A 94 -28.10 10.63 -32.89
CA ASP A 94 -27.09 10.60 -33.95
C ASP A 94 -25.80 11.41 -33.65
N ALA A 95 -25.90 12.44 -32.81
CA ALA A 95 -24.81 13.30 -32.37
C ALA A 95 -23.67 12.60 -31.60
N ALA A 96 -23.97 11.69 -30.66
CA ALA A 96 -22.92 11.04 -29.86
C ALA A 96 -22.05 10.09 -30.71
N HIS A 97 -22.68 9.41 -31.67
CA HIS A 97 -21.96 8.55 -32.63
C HIS A 97 -21.14 9.37 -33.64
N ALA A 98 -21.63 10.55 -34.03
CA ALA A 98 -20.85 11.46 -34.87
C ALA A 98 -19.57 11.94 -34.15
N LEU A 99 -19.65 12.24 -32.84
CA LEU A 99 -18.47 12.59 -32.04
C LEU A 99 -17.51 11.41 -31.87
N GLY A 100 -18.03 10.19 -31.65
CA GLY A 100 -17.20 8.98 -31.62
C GLY A 100 -16.49 8.71 -32.95
N ALA A 101 -17.17 8.92 -34.09
CA ALA A 101 -16.56 8.81 -35.41
C ALA A 101 -15.40 9.81 -35.59
N LEU A 102 -15.57 11.06 -35.15
CA LEU A 102 -14.49 12.05 -35.16
C LEU A 102 -13.30 11.62 -34.29
N LEU A 103 -13.56 11.01 -33.12
CA LEU A 103 -12.50 10.48 -32.25
C LEU A 103 -11.74 9.32 -32.92
N ARG A 104 -12.45 8.41 -33.61
CA ARG A 104 -11.83 7.34 -34.41
C ARG A 104 -10.94 7.91 -35.51
N ASP A 105 -11.46 8.82 -36.32
CA ASP A 105 -10.72 9.44 -37.41
C ASP A 105 -9.46 10.18 -36.88
N ALA A 106 -9.59 10.86 -35.74
CA ALA A 106 -8.47 11.54 -35.08
C ALA A 106 -7.41 10.54 -34.57
N LEU A 107 -7.82 9.40 -34.01
CA LEU A 107 -6.93 8.31 -33.60
C LEU A 107 -6.18 7.69 -34.78
N ASP A 108 -6.79 7.73 -35.97
CA ASP A 108 -6.21 7.27 -37.22
C ASP A 108 -5.28 8.32 -37.88
N GLY A 109 -5.17 9.51 -37.27
CA GLY A 109 -4.24 10.57 -37.66
C GLY A 109 -4.87 11.77 -38.36
N ASP A 110 -6.20 11.85 -38.47
CA ASP A 110 -6.87 13.04 -39.02
C ASP A 110 -6.92 14.19 -37.99
N GLY A 111 -5.94 15.10 -38.08
CA GLY A 111 -5.89 16.31 -37.25
C GLY A 111 -7.11 17.22 -37.39
N THR A 112 -7.77 17.24 -38.57
CA THR A 112 -9.00 18.03 -38.78
C THR A 112 -10.18 17.41 -38.05
N ALA A 113 -10.23 16.07 -37.96
CA ALA A 113 -11.21 15.40 -37.11
C ALA A 113 -10.99 15.71 -35.62
N ALA A 114 -9.73 15.76 -35.18
CA ALA A 114 -9.37 16.14 -33.81
C ALA A 114 -9.84 17.56 -33.46
N ASP A 115 -9.59 18.54 -34.34
CA ASP A 115 -10.03 19.93 -34.16
C ASP A 115 -11.57 20.04 -34.11
N ARG A 116 -12.27 19.35 -35.03
CA ARG A 116 -13.73 19.33 -35.05
C ARG A 116 -14.33 18.69 -33.80
N LEU A 117 -13.72 17.61 -33.30
CA LEU A 117 -14.15 16.95 -32.07
C LEU A 117 -14.08 17.90 -30.88
N VAL A 118 -12.91 18.51 -30.65
CA VAL A 118 -12.70 19.42 -29.52
C VAL A 118 -13.57 20.67 -29.67
N GLY A 119 -13.67 21.26 -30.87
CA GLY A 119 -14.52 22.41 -31.14
C GLY A 119 -16.00 22.14 -30.83
N ALA A 120 -16.55 21.05 -31.36
CA ALA A 120 -17.95 20.68 -31.12
C ALA A 120 -18.26 20.43 -29.64
N LEU A 121 -17.33 19.81 -28.90
CA LEU A 121 -17.49 19.55 -27.48
C LEU A 121 -17.37 20.83 -26.63
N ARG A 122 -16.44 21.73 -26.97
CA ARG A 122 -16.28 23.05 -26.32
C ARG A 122 -17.52 23.92 -26.51
N ASP A 123 -18.07 23.96 -27.73
CA ASP A 123 -19.28 24.72 -28.04
C ASP A 123 -20.52 24.20 -27.28
N ALA A 124 -20.49 22.93 -26.87
CA ALA A 124 -21.55 22.27 -26.11
C ALA A 124 -21.37 22.36 -24.58
N VAL A 125 -20.34 23.04 -24.06
CA VAL A 125 -20.14 23.23 -22.62
C VAL A 125 -21.19 24.19 -22.06
N PRO A 126 -21.87 23.86 -20.95
CA PRO A 126 -22.85 24.77 -20.34
C PRO A 126 -22.16 26.01 -19.79
N ALA A 127 -22.86 27.15 -19.85
CA ALA A 127 -22.34 28.41 -19.32
C ALA A 127 -22.20 28.41 -17.80
N ASP A 128 -23.13 27.73 -17.11
CA ASP A 128 -23.11 27.54 -15.66
C ASP A 128 -22.55 26.16 -15.29
N PRO A 129 -21.72 26.04 -14.23
CA PRO A 129 -21.25 24.76 -13.73
C PRO A 129 -22.40 23.82 -13.34
N VAL A 130 -22.34 22.57 -13.83
CA VAL A 130 -23.20 21.49 -13.35
C VAL A 130 -22.86 21.22 -11.87
N PRO A 131 -23.87 21.06 -10.98
CA PRO A 131 -23.64 20.87 -9.56
C PRO A 131 -23.10 19.46 -9.29
N ALA A 132 -21.79 19.27 -9.45
CA ALA A 132 -21.07 18.02 -9.20
C ALA A 132 -19.64 18.34 -8.78
N VAL A 133 -18.96 17.36 -8.17
CA VAL A 133 -17.51 17.40 -7.92
C VAL A 133 -16.87 16.27 -8.70
N VAL A 134 -15.78 16.56 -9.40
CA VAL A 134 -15.05 15.57 -10.20
C VAL A 134 -13.78 15.15 -9.47
N LEU A 135 -13.54 13.86 -9.34
CA LEU A 135 -12.35 13.27 -8.72
C LEU A 135 -11.67 12.33 -9.72
N GLY A 136 -10.55 12.76 -10.31
CA GLY A 136 -9.71 11.92 -11.16
C GLY A 136 -8.79 11.01 -10.35
N TYR A 137 -8.62 9.77 -10.78
CA TYR A 137 -7.62 8.88 -10.18
C TYR A 137 -6.22 9.20 -10.68
N ALA A 138 -5.29 9.38 -9.73
CA ALA A 138 -3.88 9.28 -10.05
C ALA A 138 -3.61 7.81 -10.43
N GLU A 139 -2.66 7.52 -11.29
CA GLU A 139 -1.83 8.49 -12.01
C GLU A 139 -2.50 9.00 -13.29
N THR A 140 -3.34 8.19 -13.90
CA THR A 140 -3.66 8.21 -15.33
C THR A 140 -4.88 9.03 -15.71
N ALA A 141 -5.79 9.22 -14.77
CA ALA A 141 -7.05 9.90 -15.01
C ALA A 141 -7.06 11.34 -14.45
N THR A 142 -5.90 11.92 -14.11
CA THR A 142 -5.83 13.30 -13.58
C THR A 142 -6.24 14.33 -14.64
N ALA A 143 -5.64 14.29 -15.83
CA ALA A 143 -6.06 15.13 -16.97
C ALA A 143 -7.44 14.75 -17.51
N LEU A 144 -7.78 13.45 -17.49
CA LEU A 144 -9.11 12.99 -17.90
C LEU A 144 -10.21 13.60 -17.00
N GLY A 145 -9.97 13.63 -15.68
CA GLY A 145 -10.84 14.27 -14.70
C GLY A 145 -11.03 15.77 -14.95
N HIS A 146 -9.97 16.49 -15.32
CA HIS A 146 -10.07 17.90 -15.74
C HIS A 146 -10.91 18.07 -17.01
N GLY A 147 -10.71 17.21 -18.01
CA GLY A 147 -11.56 17.19 -19.21
C GLY A 147 -13.05 16.96 -18.90
N VAL A 148 -13.36 16.07 -17.95
CA VAL A 148 -14.73 15.86 -17.47
C VAL A 148 -15.27 17.11 -16.76
N GLY A 149 -14.51 17.71 -15.84
CA GLY A 149 -14.91 18.94 -15.15
C GLY A 149 -15.15 20.11 -16.12
N ASP A 150 -14.34 20.21 -17.18
CA ASP A 150 -14.50 21.18 -18.26
C ASP A 150 -15.81 21.03 -19.01
N ALA A 151 -16.15 19.79 -19.41
CA ALA A 151 -17.42 19.51 -20.09
C ALA A 151 -18.66 19.77 -19.21
N LEU A 152 -18.48 19.79 -17.88
CA LEU A 152 -19.50 20.12 -16.89
C LEU A 152 -19.61 21.63 -16.60
N GLY A 153 -19.08 22.50 -17.46
CA GLY A 153 -19.16 23.96 -17.27
C GLY A 153 -18.25 24.47 -16.14
N GLY A 154 -17.42 23.59 -15.59
CA GLY A 154 -16.54 23.91 -14.49
C GLY A 154 -16.95 23.56 -13.11
N ALA A 155 -17.57 22.38 -13.03
CA ALA A 155 -17.57 21.60 -11.81
C ALA A 155 -16.17 21.59 -11.17
N PRO A 156 -16.07 21.78 -9.83
CA PRO A 156 -14.82 21.64 -9.11
C PRO A 156 -14.14 20.30 -9.39
N THR A 157 -12.86 20.34 -9.72
CA THR A 157 -12.07 19.15 -10.06
C THR A 157 -10.96 18.94 -9.04
N LEU A 158 -10.91 17.74 -8.48
CA LEU A 158 -9.85 17.21 -7.63
C LEU A 158 -9.23 16.00 -8.35
N HIS A 159 -8.00 15.64 -8.01
CA HIS A 159 -7.53 14.28 -8.24
C HIS A 159 -6.89 13.70 -6.99
N SER A 160 -6.97 12.37 -6.85
CA SER A 160 -6.18 11.68 -5.84
C SER A 160 -4.69 11.84 -6.12
N THR A 161 -3.84 11.64 -5.12
CA THR A 161 -2.39 11.69 -5.28
C THR A 161 -1.73 10.60 -4.44
N ARG A 162 -0.54 10.15 -4.87
CA ARG A 162 0.30 9.28 -4.02
C ARG A 162 1.46 10.04 -3.39
N ARG A 163 1.54 11.36 -3.60
CA ARG A 163 2.57 12.23 -3.06
C ARG A 163 2.00 12.94 -1.82
N PRO A 164 2.53 12.69 -0.60
CA PRO A 164 2.19 13.54 0.54
C PRO A 164 2.67 14.97 0.27
N VAL A 165 1.89 15.97 0.69
CA VAL A 165 2.27 17.37 0.57
C VAL A 165 2.43 17.96 1.97
N VAL A 166 3.65 18.41 2.27
CA VAL A 166 3.96 18.99 3.58
C VAL A 166 3.05 20.18 3.87
N GLY A 167 2.39 20.13 5.03
CA GLY A 167 1.49 21.18 5.51
C GLY A 167 0.07 21.13 4.94
N VAL A 168 -0.28 20.13 4.12
CA VAL A 168 -1.65 19.91 3.62
C VAL A 168 -2.17 18.57 4.16
N PRO A 169 -3.17 18.56 5.06
CA PRO A 169 -3.69 17.33 5.64
C PRO A 169 -4.51 16.54 4.62
N SER A 170 -4.45 15.20 4.73
CA SER A 170 -5.36 14.32 4.00
C SER A 170 -6.77 14.38 4.59
N VAL A 171 -7.76 14.63 3.74
CA VAL A 171 -9.19 14.59 4.08
C VAL A 171 -9.75 13.17 3.95
N GLY A 172 -9.11 12.32 3.14
CA GLY A 172 -9.46 10.91 2.99
C GLY A 172 -8.37 10.14 2.25
N ALA A 173 -8.38 8.81 2.38
CA ALA A 173 -7.48 7.93 1.64
C ALA A 173 -8.22 6.64 1.23
N PHE A 174 -7.69 5.93 0.23
CA PHE A 174 -8.18 4.62 -0.17
C PHE A 174 -7.05 3.80 -0.80
N GLU A 175 -7.21 2.48 -0.84
CA GLU A 175 -6.19 1.56 -1.35
C GLU A 175 -6.52 1.02 -2.75
N GLU A 176 -5.50 0.86 -3.60
CA GLU A 176 -5.59 0.23 -4.93
C GLU A 176 -4.87 -1.14 -4.95
N GLU A 177 -5.63 -2.23 -5.12
CA GLU A 177 -5.17 -3.62 -4.97
C GLU A 177 -4.17 -4.11 -6.06
N HIS A 178 -3.93 -3.32 -7.12
CA HIS A 178 -3.24 -3.77 -8.34
C HIS A 178 -1.90 -3.04 -8.65
N SER A 179 -1.48 -2.09 -7.81
CA SER A 179 -0.22 -1.33 -7.95
C SER A 179 0.77 -1.61 -6.82
N HIS A 180 2.08 -1.53 -7.12
CA HIS A 180 3.17 -1.72 -6.15
C HIS A 180 3.26 -0.62 -5.07
N ALA A 181 2.38 0.39 -5.15
CA ALA A 181 2.18 1.48 -4.21
C ALA A 181 0.68 1.56 -3.95
N THR A 182 0.24 1.29 -2.72
CA THR A 182 -1.16 0.90 -2.48
C THR A 182 -2.05 2.06 -2.04
N THR A 183 -1.53 3.13 -1.43
CA THR A 183 -2.37 4.22 -0.87
C THR A 183 -2.54 5.42 -1.82
N HIS A 184 -3.79 5.86 -2.01
CA HIS A 184 -4.17 7.14 -2.61
C HIS A 184 -4.63 8.11 -1.52
N LEU A 185 -4.16 9.36 -1.60
CA LEU A 185 -4.52 10.47 -0.71
C LEU A 185 -5.46 11.45 -1.41
N LEU A 186 -6.34 12.07 -0.62
CA LEU A 186 -7.21 13.17 -1.04
C LEU A 186 -6.85 14.42 -0.25
N LEU A 187 -6.25 15.41 -0.93
CA LEU A 187 -5.66 16.61 -0.30
C LEU A 187 -6.34 17.92 -0.74
N PRO A 188 -7.69 18.05 -0.78
CA PRO A 188 -8.30 19.29 -1.22
C PRO A 188 -7.94 20.46 -0.29
N ALA A 189 -7.69 21.64 -0.86
CA ALA A 189 -7.54 22.87 -0.10
C ALA A 189 -8.83 23.18 0.68
N ASP A 190 -9.98 22.97 0.04
CA ASP A 190 -11.31 23.08 0.65
C ASP A 190 -11.94 21.70 0.86
N PRO A 191 -12.02 21.20 2.12
CA PRO A 191 -12.71 19.95 2.44
C PRO A 191 -14.19 19.92 2.04
N ALA A 192 -14.84 21.06 1.80
CA ALA A 192 -16.21 21.13 1.30
C ALA A 192 -16.39 20.46 -0.07
N LEU A 193 -15.32 20.36 -0.86
CA LEU A 193 -15.33 19.60 -2.11
C LEU A 193 -15.71 18.13 -1.87
N LEU A 194 -15.19 17.53 -0.79
CA LEU A 194 -15.47 16.14 -0.43
C LEU A 194 -16.59 15.96 0.58
N THR A 195 -17.07 17.03 1.21
CA THR A 195 -18.17 16.96 2.19
C THR A 195 -19.50 17.57 1.71
N SER A 196 -19.53 18.16 0.51
CA SER A 196 -20.77 18.64 -0.11
C SER A 196 -21.73 17.49 -0.42
N GLY A 197 -23.04 17.77 -0.40
CA GLY A 197 -24.07 16.83 -0.84
C GLY A 197 -24.20 16.70 -2.37
N ALA A 198 -23.35 17.39 -3.14
CA ALA A 198 -23.37 17.30 -4.60
C ALA A 198 -22.90 15.91 -5.08
N PRO A 199 -23.43 15.41 -6.22
CA PRO A 199 -22.93 14.20 -6.86
C PRO A 199 -21.41 14.20 -7.01
N LEU A 200 -20.79 13.07 -6.65
CA LEU A 200 -19.35 12.86 -6.86
C LEU A 200 -19.13 12.02 -8.11
N VAL A 201 -18.38 12.58 -9.07
CA VAL A 201 -17.98 11.92 -10.32
C VAL A 201 -16.56 11.40 -10.16
N LEU A 202 -16.40 10.09 -10.07
CA LEU A 202 -15.11 9.40 -10.04
C LEU A 202 -14.67 9.13 -11.46
N VAL A 203 -13.45 9.54 -11.83
CA VAL A 203 -12.94 9.41 -13.20
C VAL A 203 -11.73 8.48 -13.21
N ASP A 204 -11.82 7.41 -14.00
CA ASP A 204 -10.75 6.44 -14.21
C ASP A 204 -10.54 6.18 -15.71
N ASP A 205 -9.41 5.59 -16.12
CA ASP A 205 -9.23 5.21 -17.51
C ASP A 205 -9.85 3.85 -17.86
N GLU A 206 -9.78 2.87 -16.96
CA GLU A 206 -10.32 1.52 -17.15
C GLU A 206 -11.06 1.07 -15.90
N LEU A 207 -12.31 0.64 -16.05
CA LEU A 207 -13.06 -0.01 -14.97
C LEU A 207 -13.04 -1.52 -15.13
N SER A 208 -12.16 -2.22 -14.39
CA SER A 208 -12.06 -3.68 -14.40
C SER A 208 -13.04 -4.36 -13.43
N THR A 209 -12.66 -4.62 -12.18
CA THR A 209 -13.57 -5.16 -11.15
C THR A 209 -14.42 -4.08 -10.48
N GLY A 210 -14.05 -2.81 -10.68
CA GLY A 210 -14.63 -1.65 -10.00
C GLY A 210 -14.23 -1.51 -8.52
N THR A 211 -13.39 -2.39 -7.98
CA THR A 211 -13.06 -2.40 -6.54
C THR A 211 -12.52 -1.05 -6.05
N THR A 212 -11.58 -0.44 -6.78
CA THR A 212 -11.02 0.88 -6.43
C THR A 212 -12.11 1.94 -6.31
N ALA A 213 -13.00 2.02 -7.30
CA ALA A 213 -14.12 2.97 -7.27
C ALA A 213 -15.06 2.70 -6.09
N LEU A 214 -15.39 1.43 -5.81
CA LEU A 214 -16.24 1.06 -4.69
C LEU A 214 -15.61 1.41 -3.32
N HIS A 215 -14.31 1.18 -3.15
CA HIS A 215 -13.57 1.58 -1.94
C HIS A 215 -13.52 3.10 -1.78
N THR A 216 -13.29 3.85 -2.86
CA THR A 216 -13.36 5.32 -2.81
C THR A 216 -14.77 5.80 -2.46
N ILE A 217 -15.83 5.23 -3.06
CA ILE A 217 -17.22 5.57 -2.73
C ILE A 217 -17.46 5.34 -1.25
N GLU A 218 -17.10 4.17 -0.72
CA GLU A 218 -17.31 3.86 0.70
C GLU A 218 -16.53 4.81 1.62
N ALA A 219 -15.25 5.08 1.31
CA ALA A 219 -14.42 6.00 2.07
C ALA A 219 -14.98 7.44 2.07
N VAL A 220 -15.37 7.96 0.90
CA VAL A 220 -15.93 9.32 0.79
C VAL A 220 -17.36 9.40 1.35
N HIS A 221 -18.16 8.34 1.23
CA HIS A 221 -19.49 8.27 1.83
C HIS A 221 -19.44 8.28 3.36
N ARG A 222 -18.41 7.68 3.97
CA ARG A 222 -18.15 7.79 5.43
C ARG A 222 -17.86 9.23 5.86
N LEU A 223 -17.18 10.01 5.01
CA LEU A 223 -16.89 11.43 5.28
C LEU A 223 -18.16 12.29 5.16
N ALA A 224 -18.90 12.11 4.07
CA ALA A 224 -20.19 12.74 3.87
C ALA A 224 -21.05 11.90 2.93
N ALA A 225 -22.17 11.42 3.46
CA ALA A 225 -23.16 10.68 2.69
C ALA A 225 -23.67 11.52 1.51
N ARG A 226 -23.79 10.88 0.35
CA ARG A 226 -24.34 11.48 -0.87
C ARG A 226 -25.43 10.60 -1.41
N ASP A 227 -26.41 11.24 -2.03
CA ASP A 227 -27.49 10.53 -2.72
C ASP A 227 -27.00 9.88 -4.02
N ARG A 228 -25.87 10.35 -4.58
CA ARG A 228 -25.42 9.94 -5.91
C ARG A 228 -23.90 9.97 -6.09
N TYR A 229 -23.39 8.87 -6.63
CA TYR A 229 -22.04 8.70 -7.17
C TYR A 229 -22.14 8.31 -8.64
N LEU A 230 -21.18 8.76 -9.45
CA LEU A 230 -21.07 8.38 -10.85
C LEU A 230 -19.63 8.02 -11.16
N VAL A 231 -19.40 6.83 -11.72
CA VAL A 231 -18.07 6.41 -12.19
C VAL A 231 -18.00 6.63 -13.70
N ALA A 232 -17.09 7.49 -14.15
CA ALA A 232 -16.85 7.79 -15.55
C ALA A 232 -15.53 7.12 -15.99
N THR A 233 -15.56 6.34 -17.05
CA THR A 233 -14.39 5.63 -17.55
C THR A 233 -14.31 5.62 -19.07
N LEU A 234 -13.12 5.39 -19.65
CA LEU A 234 -13.04 5.19 -21.10
C LEU A 234 -13.59 3.82 -21.48
N VAL A 235 -13.26 2.78 -20.69
CA VAL A 235 -13.68 1.40 -20.94
C VAL A 235 -14.23 0.71 -19.67
N ASP A 236 -15.42 0.12 -19.75
CA ASP A 236 -16.02 -0.70 -18.68
C ASP A 236 -15.90 -2.20 -19.02
N LEU A 237 -15.12 -2.93 -18.23
CA LEU A 237 -14.83 -4.35 -18.39
C LEU A 237 -15.42 -5.22 -17.26
N ARG A 238 -16.29 -4.64 -16.43
CA ARG A 238 -16.93 -5.35 -15.32
C ARG A 238 -17.80 -6.50 -15.81
N THR A 239 -17.63 -7.63 -15.15
CA THR A 239 -18.53 -8.80 -15.26
C THR A 239 -19.86 -8.53 -14.54
N ASP A 240 -20.86 -9.38 -14.78
CA ASP A 240 -22.14 -9.33 -14.08
C ASP A 240 -21.98 -9.43 -12.55
N ALA A 241 -21.00 -10.22 -12.09
CA ALA A 241 -20.70 -10.32 -10.66
C ALA A 241 -20.16 -9.00 -10.09
N ASP A 242 -19.31 -8.30 -10.85
CA ASP A 242 -18.77 -7.00 -10.44
C ASP A 242 -19.88 -5.93 -10.39
N ARG A 243 -20.80 -5.95 -11.36
CA ARG A 243 -22.00 -5.09 -11.37
C ARG A 243 -22.91 -5.36 -10.17
N ALA A 244 -23.16 -6.63 -9.86
CA ALA A 244 -23.94 -7.02 -8.68
C ALA A 244 -23.30 -6.54 -7.37
N ARG A 245 -21.97 -6.55 -7.25
CA ARG A 245 -21.27 -5.99 -6.07
C ARG A 245 -21.48 -4.48 -5.95
N ALA A 246 -21.43 -3.74 -7.06
CA ALA A 246 -21.70 -2.30 -7.06
C ALA A 246 -23.14 -2.00 -6.63
N ALA A 247 -24.12 -2.76 -7.14
CA ALA A 247 -25.52 -2.64 -6.75
C ALA A 247 -25.75 -2.94 -5.26
N ALA A 248 -25.13 -4.01 -4.74
CA ALA A 248 -25.20 -4.36 -3.32
C ALA A 248 -24.57 -3.29 -2.42
N LEU A 249 -23.48 -2.64 -2.86
CA LEU A 249 -22.90 -1.50 -2.15
C LEU A 249 -23.86 -0.30 -2.14
N ALA A 250 -24.45 0.02 -3.30
CA ALA A 250 -25.41 1.12 -3.41
C ALA A 250 -26.59 0.93 -2.45
N GLU A 251 -27.16 -0.28 -2.40
CA GLU A 251 -28.23 -0.63 -1.45
C GLU A 251 -27.78 -0.51 0.01
N ARG A 252 -26.60 -1.05 0.35
CA ARG A 252 -26.04 -1.01 1.71
C ARG A 252 -25.80 0.41 2.20
N LEU A 253 -25.34 1.31 1.32
CA LEU A 253 -25.07 2.71 1.65
C LEU A 253 -26.33 3.60 1.54
N GLY A 254 -27.44 3.10 1.00
CA GLY A 254 -28.62 3.91 0.72
C GLY A 254 -28.35 5.03 -0.29
N THR A 255 -27.50 4.77 -1.28
CA THR A 255 -27.08 5.73 -2.31
C THR A 255 -27.33 5.18 -3.72
N ARG A 256 -27.14 6.02 -4.74
CA ARG A 256 -27.16 5.64 -6.15
C ARG A 256 -25.74 5.63 -6.71
N ILE A 257 -25.34 4.54 -7.38
CA ILE A 257 -24.05 4.43 -8.07
C ILE A 257 -24.32 4.21 -9.57
N ASP A 258 -24.03 5.22 -10.39
CA ASP A 258 -24.12 5.14 -11.86
C ASP A 258 -22.75 4.87 -12.47
N VAL A 259 -22.71 4.26 -13.67
CA VAL A 259 -21.48 4.13 -14.46
C VAL A 259 -21.70 4.62 -15.88
N VAL A 260 -20.75 5.42 -16.38
CA VAL A 260 -20.70 5.94 -17.74
C VAL A 260 -19.37 5.53 -18.36
N ALA A 261 -19.43 4.94 -19.56
CA ALA A 261 -18.23 4.57 -20.31
C ALA A 261 -18.37 4.94 -21.80
N LEU A 262 -17.25 5.23 -22.47
CA LEU A 262 -17.26 5.40 -23.93
C LEU A 262 -17.59 4.05 -24.61
N ALA A 263 -16.94 2.98 -24.16
CA ALA A 263 -17.20 1.61 -24.57
C ALA A 263 -17.24 0.64 -23.39
N ALA A 264 -17.93 -0.48 -23.55
CA ALA A 264 -17.99 -1.58 -22.61
C ALA A 264 -17.67 -2.89 -23.33
N GLY A 265 -17.06 -3.83 -22.62
CA GLY A 265 -16.73 -5.12 -23.21
C GLY A 265 -16.06 -6.09 -22.26
N GLU A 266 -15.37 -7.07 -22.82
CA GLU A 266 -14.76 -8.16 -22.08
C GLU A 266 -13.38 -8.49 -22.63
N VAL A 267 -12.50 -8.95 -21.74
CA VAL A 267 -11.21 -9.54 -22.09
C VAL A 267 -11.27 -11.04 -21.80
N ALA A 268 -11.26 -11.86 -22.84
CA ALA A 268 -11.15 -13.30 -22.70
C ALA A 268 -9.68 -13.72 -22.74
N ALA A 269 -9.24 -14.49 -21.75
CA ALA A 269 -7.88 -14.99 -21.64
C ALA A 269 -7.86 -16.50 -21.34
N PRO A 270 -6.90 -17.26 -21.89
CA PRO A 270 -6.75 -18.67 -21.55
C PRO A 270 -6.22 -18.86 -20.12
N HIS A 271 -6.46 -20.04 -19.54
CA HIS A 271 -6.06 -20.34 -18.16
C HIS A 271 -4.54 -20.26 -17.91
N ASP A 272 -3.73 -20.43 -18.95
CA ASP A 272 -2.26 -20.42 -18.91
C ASP A 272 -1.66 -19.07 -19.37
N VAL A 273 -2.46 -18.02 -19.57
CA VAL A 273 -2.00 -16.70 -20.06
C VAL A 273 -0.83 -16.12 -19.27
N VAL A 274 -0.77 -16.36 -17.95
CA VAL A 274 0.33 -15.90 -17.08
C VAL A 274 1.64 -16.61 -17.42
N ALA A 275 1.60 -17.91 -17.66
CA ALA A 275 2.77 -18.69 -18.05
C ALA A 275 3.24 -18.31 -19.46
N GLN A 276 2.31 -18.10 -20.39
CA GLN A 276 2.60 -17.62 -21.75
C GLN A 276 3.25 -16.23 -21.73
N GLY A 277 2.70 -15.29 -20.95
CA GLY A 277 3.30 -13.97 -20.78
C GLY A 277 4.70 -14.00 -20.18
N ALA A 278 4.93 -14.86 -19.18
CA ALA A 278 6.26 -15.05 -18.60
C ALA A 278 7.27 -15.59 -19.64
N ALA A 279 6.85 -16.52 -20.51
CA ALA A 279 7.69 -17.01 -21.60
C ALA A 279 8.06 -15.90 -22.59
N VAL A 280 7.10 -15.04 -22.95
CA VAL A 280 7.35 -13.86 -23.81
C VAL A 280 8.35 -12.89 -23.16
N VAL A 281 8.23 -12.64 -21.86
CA VAL A 281 9.20 -11.78 -21.15
C VAL A 281 10.62 -12.36 -21.24
N VAL A 282 10.78 -13.68 -21.04
CA VAL A 282 12.09 -14.35 -21.15
C VAL A 282 12.63 -14.31 -22.58
N GLU A 283 11.78 -14.53 -23.58
CA GLU A 283 12.14 -14.44 -25.01
C GLU A 283 12.70 -13.05 -25.34
N VAL A 284 11.97 -12.00 -24.95
CA VAL A 284 12.33 -10.60 -25.25
C VAL A 284 13.56 -10.15 -24.46
N ASP A 285 13.69 -10.53 -23.19
CA ASP A 285 14.89 -10.23 -22.38
C ASP A 285 16.15 -10.91 -22.92
N GLY A 286 16.00 -12.05 -23.61
CA GLY A 286 17.09 -12.76 -24.28
C GLY A 286 17.53 -12.16 -25.61
N GLN A 287 16.80 -11.17 -26.15
CA GLN A 287 17.17 -10.46 -27.37
C GLN A 287 18.06 -9.27 -27.05
N GLU A 288 19.34 -9.33 -27.45
CA GLU A 288 20.19 -8.13 -27.48
C GLU A 288 19.60 -7.13 -28.49
N VAL A 289 19.02 -6.05 -27.98
CA VAL A 289 18.56 -4.94 -28.84
C VAL A 289 19.80 -4.18 -29.30
N PRO A 290 20.09 -4.11 -30.61
CA PRO A 290 21.23 -3.33 -31.09
C PRO A 290 20.99 -1.86 -30.75
N VAL A 291 21.91 -1.26 -29.99
CA VAL A 291 21.94 0.17 -29.70
C VAL A 291 22.28 0.89 -31.00
N THR A 292 21.26 1.19 -31.82
CA THR A 292 21.44 2.00 -33.02
C THR A 292 21.13 3.45 -32.69
N GLY A 293 22.16 4.31 -32.79
CA GLY A 293 22.02 5.77 -32.80
C GLY A 293 23.27 6.44 -32.25
N ASP A 294 23.86 7.35 -33.03
CA ASP A 294 24.99 8.20 -32.64
C ASP A 294 24.76 8.87 -31.26
N ASP A 295 25.85 9.18 -30.54
CA ASP A 295 25.90 9.95 -29.29
C ASP A 295 25.28 11.37 -29.44
N VAL A 296 23.97 11.45 -29.65
CA VAL A 296 23.22 12.70 -29.66
C VAL A 296 22.80 12.97 -28.23
N ARG A 297 23.53 13.86 -27.56
CA ARG A 297 23.12 14.45 -26.29
C ARG A 297 22.60 15.86 -26.54
N GLY A 298 21.29 16.03 -26.59
CA GLY A 298 20.65 17.35 -26.70
C GLY A 298 20.95 18.21 -25.47
N PRO A 299 21.18 19.53 -25.62
CA PRO A 299 21.27 20.43 -24.48
C PRO A 299 19.93 20.49 -23.74
N VAL A 300 20.01 20.56 -22.41
CA VAL A 300 18.87 20.80 -21.53
C VAL A 300 18.82 22.29 -21.19
N ARG A 301 17.71 22.96 -21.47
CA ARG A 301 17.51 24.39 -21.22
C ARG A 301 16.21 24.62 -20.47
N ARG A 302 16.26 25.41 -19.39
CA ARG A 302 15.06 25.85 -18.68
C ARG A 302 14.33 26.93 -19.47
N VAL A 303 13.01 26.83 -19.54
CA VAL A 303 12.12 27.85 -20.12
C VAL A 303 11.19 28.33 -19.04
N ASP A 304 11.25 29.62 -18.75
CA ASP A 304 10.22 30.28 -17.95
C ASP A 304 9.00 30.52 -18.83
N VAL A 305 7.89 29.86 -18.49
CA VAL A 305 6.61 29.98 -19.19
C VAL A 305 5.73 31.11 -18.64
N GLY A 306 6.23 31.87 -17.64
CA GLY A 306 5.50 32.98 -17.04
C GLY A 306 4.28 32.53 -16.24
N TRP A 307 4.29 31.33 -15.67
CA TRP A 307 3.16 30.81 -14.89
C TRP A 307 2.99 31.62 -13.59
N PRO A 308 1.80 32.21 -13.32
CA PRO A 308 1.58 33.02 -12.13
C PRO A 308 1.70 32.21 -10.83
N GLN A 309 2.16 32.87 -9.75
CA GLN A 309 2.44 32.23 -8.45
C GLN A 309 1.19 31.90 -7.62
N ASP A 310 0.03 32.36 -8.06
CA ASP A 310 -1.28 32.22 -7.42
C ASP A 310 -2.30 31.43 -8.27
N VAL A 311 -1.89 30.95 -9.46
CA VAL A 311 -2.73 30.17 -10.36
C VAL A 311 -2.42 28.68 -10.19
N PRO A 312 -3.42 27.84 -9.83
CA PRO A 312 -3.18 26.43 -9.59
C PRO A 312 -2.70 25.72 -10.86
N GLU A 313 -1.60 25.01 -10.71
CA GLU A 313 -0.94 24.20 -11.73
C GLU A 313 -1.41 22.74 -11.76
N THR A 314 -2.23 22.35 -10.79
CA THR A 314 -2.66 20.96 -10.59
C THR A 314 -4.02 20.88 -9.91
N GLY A 315 -4.75 19.78 -10.19
CA GLY A 315 -6.00 19.46 -9.51
C GLY A 315 -5.83 18.85 -8.13
N ARG A 316 -4.59 18.59 -7.68
CA ARG A 316 -4.27 17.89 -6.42
C ARG A 316 -4.98 18.47 -5.19
N HIS A 317 -5.16 19.80 -5.20
CA HIS A 317 -5.76 20.56 -4.10
C HIS A 317 -7.13 21.16 -4.45
N GLY A 318 -7.71 20.77 -5.58
CA GLY A 318 -8.96 21.33 -6.09
C GLY A 318 -8.75 22.54 -7.00
N VAL A 319 -9.41 22.52 -8.16
CA VAL A 319 -9.53 23.64 -9.09
C VAL A 319 -11.01 23.96 -9.23
N VAL A 320 -11.41 25.20 -8.93
CA VAL A 320 -12.81 25.64 -8.99
C VAL A 320 -13.07 26.50 -10.23
N ALA A 321 -14.34 26.77 -10.53
CA ALA A 321 -14.75 27.59 -11.66
C ALA A 321 -14.04 28.96 -11.73
N ALA A 322 -13.78 29.57 -10.56
CA ALA A 322 -13.10 30.87 -10.46
C ALA A 322 -11.64 30.85 -10.96
N ASP A 323 -10.96 29.70 -10.88
CA ASP A 323 -9.54 29.59 -11.24
C ASP A 323 -9.33 29.48 -12.76
N ARG A 324 -10.35 28.99 -13.47
CA ARG A 324 -10.24 28.54 -14.87
C ARG A 324 -9.76 29.60 -15.84
N ARG A 325 -10.27 30.82 -15.69
CA ARG A 325 -9.86 31.92 -16.55
C ARG A 325 -8.39 32.24 -16.36
N ALA A 326 -7.92 32.23 -15.11
CA ALA A 326 -6.53 32.48 -14.79
C ALA A 326 -5.61 31.35 -15.29
N VAL A 327 -6.05 30.08 -15.19
CA VAL A 327 -5.35 28.93 -15.78
C VAL A 327 -5.28 29.05 -17.30
N ALA A 328 -6.38 29.40 -17.99
CA ALA A 328 -6.38 29.58 -19.44
C ALA A 328 -5.45 30.71 -19.90
N ASP A 329 -5.46 31.84 -19.20
CA ASP A 329 -4.57 32.98 -19.47
C ASP A 329 -3.08 32.59 -19.23
N ALA A 330 -2.79 31.80 -18.19
CA ALA A 330 -1.46 31.27 -17.90
C ALA A 330 -0.99 30.27 -18.99
N VAL A 331 -1.86 29.37 -19.44
CA VAL A 331 -1.57 28.45 -20.55
C VAL A 331 -1.26 29.22 -21.83
N ALA A 332 -2.05 30.23 -22.19
CA ALA A 332 -1.80 31.05 -23.38
C ALA A 332 -0.42 31.74 -23.33
N THR A 333 -0.03 32.21 -22.14
CA THR A 333 1.29 32.81 -21.89
C THR A 333 2.40 31.77 -22.04
N GLY A 334 2.22 30.59 -21.45
CA GLY A 334 3.20 29.50 -21.56
C GLY A 334 3.36 28.95 -22.97
N VAL A 335 2.28 28.84 -23.73
CA VAL A 335 2.31 28.46 -25.16
C VAL A 335 3.12 29.46 -25.97
N ALA A 336 2.93 30.77 -25.75
CA ALA A 336 3.72 31.80 -26.43
C ALA A 336 5.21 31.70 -26.09
N ALA A 337 5.55 31.51 -24.83
CA ALA A 337 6.94 31.33 -24.38
C ALA A 337 7.59 30.07 -24.96
N LEU A 338 6.87 28.94 -24.98
CA LEU A 338 7.36 27.69 -25.56
C LEU A 338 7.54 27.78 -27.07
N ARG A 339 6.60 28.41 -27.78
CA ARG A 339 6.72 28.68 -29.23
C ARG A 339 7.99 29.47 -29.54
N ASP A 340 8.26 30.52 -28.77
CA ASP A 340 9.44 31.36 -28.95
C ASP A 340 10.72 30.58 -28.63
N ALA A 341 10.72 29.75 -27.57
CA ALA A 341 11.86 28.91 -27.16
C ALA A 341 12.18 27.77 -28.12
N LEU A 342 11.16 27.22 -28.81
CA LEU A 342 11.32 26.20 -29.84
C LEU A 342 11.96 26.77 -31.12
N GLY A 343 11.88 28.08 -31.35
CA GLY A 343 12.49 28.76 -32.49
C GLY A 343 11.74 28.49 -33.81
N VAL A 344 11.05 29.51 -34.33
CA VAL A 344 10.13 29.43 -35.48
C VAL A 344 10.85 29.43 -36.85
N ALA A 345 11.90 28.61 -37.00
CA ALA A 345 12.52 28.38 -38.31
C ALA A 345 12.61 26.88 -38.57
N ALA A 346 11.59 26.31 -39.21
CA ALA A 346 11.67 24.95 -39.73
C ALA A 346 12.82 24.84 -40.74
N PRO A 347 13.65 23.79 -40.70
CA PRO A 347 14.49 23.44 -41.83
C PRO A 347 13.58 23.19 -43.04
N ARG A 348 13.85 23.87 -44.15
CA ARG A 348 13.23 23.55 -45.44
C ARG A 348 13.86 22.27 -45.96
N ASP A 349 13.06 21.36 -46.50
CA ASP A 349 13.61 20.21 -47.22
C ASP A 349 14.35 20.66 -48.50
N ALA A 350 15.02 19.73 -49.18
CA ALA A 350 15.77 20.00 -50.41
C ALA A 350 14.88 20.51 -51.58
N LEU A 351 13.55 20.49 -51.44
CA LEU A 351 12.54 20.92 -52.41
C LEU A 351 11.82 22.23 -51.98
N GLY A 352 12.16 22.79 -50.82
CA GLY A 352 11.60 24.06 -50.33
C GLY A 352 10.25 23.93 -49.60
N GLY A 353 9.82 22.72 -49.22
CA GLY A 353 8.64 22.48 -48.38
C GLY A 353 8.99 22.39 -46.87
N PRO A 354 8.01 22.56 -45.96
CA PRO A 354 8.22 22.34 -44.53
C PRO A 354 8.50 20.85 -44.27
N ALA A 355 9.69 20.53 -43.74
CA ALA A 355 9.93 19.22 -43.15
C ALA A 355 9.26 19.22 -41.77
N GLY A 356 8.11 18.53 -41.63
CA GLY A 356 7.26 18.58 -40.43
C GLY A 356 8.05 18.27 -39.15
N ARG A 357 8.21 19.29 -38.31
CA ARG A 357 8.92 19.20 -37.02
C ARG A 357 8.10 18.37 -36.05
N ARG A 358 8.74 17.61 -35.17
CA ARG A 358 8.06 16.81 -34.14
C ARG A 358 8.44 17.26 -32.74
N VAL A 359 7.46 17.57 -31.90
CA VAL A 359 7.67 18.01 -30.52
C VAL A 359 6.87 17.11 -29.58
N LEU A 360 7.53 16.60 -28.54
CA LEU A 360 6.86 15.89 -27.45
C LEU A 360 6.77 16.80 -26.24
N VAL A 361 5.57 16.98 -25.68
CA VAL A 361 5.36 17.55 -24.35
C VAL A 361 5.16 16.39 -23.38
N LEU A 362 6.06 16.27 -22.41
CA LEU A 362 6.14 15.17 -21.45
C LEU A 362 5.85 15.71 -20.04
N GLY A 363 4.69 15.37 -19.48
CA GLY A 363 4.35 15.60 -18.08
C GLY A 363 5.04 14.58 -17.14
N THR A 364 4.93 14.80 -15.83
CA THR A 364 5.51 13.92 -14.81
C THR A 364 4.43 13.25 -13.96
N GLU A 365 4.27 11.94 -14.12
CA GLU A 365 3.31 11.10 -13.40
C GLU A 365 1.91 11.73 -13.35
N GLU A 366 1.47 12.18 -12.17
CA GLU A 366 0.15 12.76 -11.93
C GLU A 366 -0.03 14.20 -12.48
N LEU A 367 1.05 14.90 -12.83
CA LEU A 367 1.01 16.23 -13.47
C LEU A 367 0.77 16.08 -14.98
N MET A 368 -0.47 15.81 -15.36
CA MET A 368 -0.85 15.61 -16.77
C MET A 368 -1.61 16.79 -17.39
N ASP A 369 -2.43 17.50 -16.60
CA ASP A 369 -3.39 18.49 -17.14
C ASP A 369 -2.71 19.71 -17.78
N VAL A 370 -1.94 20.50 -17.02
CA VAL A 370 -1.24 21.66 -17.59
C VAL A 370 -0.32 21.28 -18.76
N PRO A 371 0.48 20.21 -18.70
CA PRO A 371 1.26 19.76 -19.86
C PRO A 371 0.39 19.42 -21.09
N LEU A 372 -0.78 18.81 -20.89
CA LEU A 372 -1.73 18.56 -21.97
C LEU A 372 -2.27 19.87 -22.57
N LEU A 373 -2.62 20.85 -21.73
CA LEU A 373 -3.09 22.16 -22.18
C LEU A 373 -2.02 22.93 -22.98
N LEU A 374 -0.77 22.87 -22.54
CA LEU A 374 0.37 23.45 -23.25
C LEU A 374 0.59 22.74 -24.60
N ALA A 375 0.51 21.41 -24.63
CA ALA A 375 0.65 20.62 -25.86
C ALA A 375 -0.47 20.94 -26.86
N GLU A 376 -1.72 21.05 -26.41
CA GLU A 376 -2.86 21.40 -27.25
C GLU A 376 -2.72 22.82 -27.83
N GLY A 377 -2.31 23.78 -26.99
CA GLY A 377 -2.06 25.14 -27.42
C GLY A 377 -0.91 25.25 -28.43
N LEU A 378 0.16 24.47 -28.24
CA LEU A 378 1.25 24.37 -29.21
C LEU A 378 0.80 23.74 -30.53
N ALA A 379 0.01 22.66 -30.48
CA ALA A 379 -0.55 22.02 -31.67
C ALA A 379 -1.43 22.99 -32.49
N THR A 380 -2.15 23.88 -31.80
CA THR A 380 -2.96 24.94 -32.43
C THR A 380 -2.11 26.09 -32.97
N ALA A 381 -1.01 26.42 -32.29
CA ALA A 381 -0.17 27.58 -32.63
C ALA A 381 0.90 27.27 -33.69
N LEU A 382 1.15 26.00 -34.02
CA LEU A 382 2.23 25.54 -34.89
C LEU A 382 1.71 24.62 -36.01
N ASP A 383 1.25 25.22 -37.12
CA ASP A 383 0.62 24.50 -38.24
C ASP A 383 1.53 23.43 -38.91
N ASP A 384 2.86 23.61 -38.88
CA ASP A 384 3.86 22.72 -39.50
C ASP A 384 4.55 21.77 -38.49
N THR A 385 3.98 21.58 -37.29
CA THR A 385 4.59 20.78 -36.21
C THR A 385 3.65 19.68 -35.70
N ASP A 386 4.11 18.44 -35.75
CA ASP A 386 3.46 17.29 -35.08
C ASP A 386 3.77 17.36 -33.57
N VAL A 387 2.84 17.95 -32.81
CA VAL A 387 2.93 18.03 -31.36
C VAL A 387 2.26 16.81 -30.73
N ARG A 388 2.98 16.11 -29.85
CA ARG A 388 2.49 14.96 -29.10
C ARG A 388 2.54 15.23 -27.62
N PHE A 389 1.62 14.61 -26.89
CA PHE A 389 1.56 14.62 -25.44
C PHE A 389 1.86 13.22 -24.90
N SER A 390 2.67 13.15 -23.84
CA SER A 390 2.86 11.95 -23.03
C SER A 390 3.07 12.31 -21.55
N THR A 391 3.08 11.32 -20.66
CA THR A 391 3.57 11.47 -19.27
C THR A 391 4.58 10.38 -18.91
N THR A 392 5.39 10.61 -17.87
CA THR A 392 6.16 9.55 -17.22
C THR A 392 5.24 8.64 -16.40
N THR A 393 5.68 7.44 -16.05
CA THR A 393 4.88 6.52 -15.24
C THR A 393 5.64 5.53 -14.39
N ARG A 394 4.95 5.00 -13.37
CA ARG A 394 5.44 3.94 -12.48
C ARG A 394 5.24 2.52 -13.02
N SER A 395 4.44 2.36 -14.06
CA SER A 395 4.00 1.04 -14.54
C SER A 395 5.10 0.35 -15.36
N PRO A 396 5.69 -0.79 -14.91
CA PRO A 396 6.72 -1.50 -15.68
C PRO A 396 6.09 -2.34 -16.80
N VAL A 397 6.03 -1.77 -18.00
CA VAL A 397 5.59 -2.43 -19.23
C VAL A 397 6.80 -3.00 -19.98
N LEU A 398 6.64 -4.19 -20.58
CA LEU A 398 7.65 -4.75 -21.48
C LEU A 398 7.73 -3.88 -22.74
N ALA A 399 8.93 -3.45 -23.10
CA ALA A 399 9.19 -2.76 -24.36
C ALA A 399 9.80 -3.72 -25.39
N LEU A 400 9.31 -3.66 -26.61
CA LEU A 400 9.75 -4.48 -27.74
C LEU A 400 9.65 -3.64 -29.01
N ASP A 401 10.77 -3.46 -29.71
CA ASP A 401 10.80 -2.71 -30.98
C ASP A 401 10.22 -3.53 -32.15
N ASP A 402 8.89 -3.72 -32.13
CA ASP A 402 8.10 -4.36 -33.17
C ASP A 402 7.01 -3.39 -33.64
N PRO A 403 6.85 -3.13 -34.96
CA PRO A 403 5.82 -2.23 -35.47
C PRO A 403 4.38 -2.61 -35.08
N GLY A 404 4.12 -3.88 -34.76
CA GLY A 404 2.84 -4.41 -34.29
C GLY A 404 2.62 -4.28 -32.78
N TYR A 405 3.63 -3.85 -32.01
CA TYR A 405 3.58 -3.76 -30.55
C TYR A 405 3.52 -2.29 -30.07
N ALA A 406 2.77 -2.05 -28.99
CA ALA A 406 2.45 -0.70 -28.52
C ALA A 406 3.66 0.07 -27.96
N ILE A 407 4.50 -0.64 -27.21
CA ILE A 407 5.58 -0.06 -26.41
C ILE A 407 6.89 -0.46 -27.04
N ARG A 408 7.42 0.39 -27.91
CA ARG A 408 8.60 0.10 -28.72
C ARG A 408 9.91 0.51 -28.07
N SER A 409 9.85 1.47 -27.14
CA SER A 409 11.01 1.88 -26.35
C SER A 409 10.62 2.27 -24.94
N ALA A 410 11.58 2.17 -24.03
CA ALA A 410 11.44 2.58 -22.63
C ALA A 410 12.71 3.29 -22.16
N LEU A 411 12.55 4.51 -21.65
CA LEU A 411 13.54 5.15 -20.79
C LEU A 411 13.24 4.76 -19.35
N THR A 412 14.28 4.40 -18.59
CA THR A 412 14.19 4.08 -17.17
C THR A 412 15.09 5.02 -16.38
N PHE A 413 14.56 5.61 -15.32
CA PHE A 413 15.26 6.57 -14.45
C PHE A 413 14.73 6.43 -13.01
N PRO A 414 15.48 6.88 -12.00
CA PRO A 414 14.98 6.91 -10.62
C PRO A 414 13.88 7.96 -10.46
N ALA A 415 12.98 7.77 -9.50
CA ALA A 415 12.02 8.79 -9.10
C ALA A 415 12.74 10.08 -8.69
N HIS A 416 12.19 11.22 -9.09
CA HIS A 416 12.77 12.53 -8.80
C HIS A 416 11.99 13.32 -7.76
N ASP A 417 10.89 12.77 -7.26
CA ASP A 417 9.90 13.43 -6.41
C ASP A 417 9.75 12.78 -5.02
N ALA A 418 10.70 11.92 -4.63
CA ALA A 418 10.80 11.24 -3.33
C ALA A 418 9.47 10.58 -2.88
N PRO A 419 8.98 9.57 -3.61
CA PRO A 419 7.71 8.94 -3.31
C PRO A 419 7.81 8.08 -2.03
N ASP A 420 6.76 8.08 -1.21
CA ASP A 420 6.66 7.26 0.03
C ASP A 420 6.55 5.75 -0.24
N ASP A 421 6.47 5.33 -1.51
CA ASP A 421 6.12 3.98 -1.93
C ASP A 421 7.30 3.02 -2.15
N ALA A 422 8.54 3.52 -2.17
CA ALA A 422 9.73 2.69 -2.36
C ALA A 422 11.03 3.39 -1.91
N ALA A 423 11.90 2.66 -1.19
CA ALA A 423 13.18 3.19 -0.77
C ALA A 423 14.13 3.41 -1.97
N PRO A 424 15.07 4.38 -1.92
CA PRO A 424 16.06 4.55 -2.96
C PRO A 424 16.83 3.25 -3.25
N GLY A 425 16.73 2.76 -4.49
CA GLY A 425 17.34 1.50 -4.93
C GLY A 425 16.36 0.32 -5.07
N ASP A 426 15.14 0.43 -4.56
CA ASP A 426 14.10 -0.57 -4.79
C ASP A 426 13.59 -0.57 -6.24
N PRO A 427 13.15 -1.73 -6.78
CA PRO A 427 12.54 -1.79 -8.11
C PRO A 427 11.33 -0.84 -8.29
N GLY A 428 10.61 -0.53 -7.21
CA GLY A 428 9.46 0.40 -7.17
C GLY A 428 9.85 1.88 -7.21
N HIS A 429 11.13 2.20 -6.98
CA HIS A 429 11.68 3.55 -7.09
C HIS A 429 11.99 3.93 -8.56
N ARG A 430 11.82 3.00 -9.51
CA ARG A 430 12.02 3.26 -10.94
C ARG A 430 10.80 3.91 -11.56
N ARG A 431 11.06 4.80 -12.52
CA ARG A 431 10.08 5.47 -13.37
C ARG A 431 10.42 5.20 -14.83
N PHE A 432 9.39 5.28 -15.66
CA PHE A 432 9.45 4.95 -17.07
C PHE A 432 8.91 6.09 -17.92
N ALA A 433 9.50 6.30 -19.08
CA ALA A 433 8.91 7.08 -20.16
C ALA A 433 8.97 6.26 -21.44
N TYR A 434 7.83 6.00 -22.05
CA TYR A 434 7.70 5.07 -23.16
C TYR A 434 7.63 5.80 -24.50
N ASN A 435 8.21 5.20 -25.55
CA ASN A 435 8.15 5.72 -26.92
C ASN A 435 8.68 7.16 -27.08
N VAL A 436 9.58 7.61 -26.20
CA VAL A 436 10.21 8.95 -26.24
C VAL A 436 11.19 9.10 -27.41
N ASP A 437 11.69 8.00 -27.97
CA ASP A 437 12.42 7.99 -29.25
C ASP A 437 11.50 8.10 -30.48
N GLY A 438 10.18 8.23 -30.25
CA GLY A 438 9.15 8.36 -31.25
C GLY A 438 8.94 7.13 -32.13
N ALA A 439 9.19 5.94 -31.57
CA ALA A 439 8.85 4.66 -32.21
C ALA A 439 9.42 4.52 -33.63
N GLY A 440 10.69 4.86 -33.80
CA GLY A 440 11.43 4.81 -35.07
C GLY A 440 11.50 6.14 -35.84
N VAL A 441 10.76 7.17 -35.41
CA VAL A 441 10.92 8.54 -35.90
C VAL A 441 11.20 9.45 -34.69
N PRO A 442 12.40 10.02 -34.53
CA PRO A 442 12.74 10.81 -33.34
C PRO A 442 11.94 12.12 -33.24
N PHE A 443 11.83 12.65 -32.02
CA PHE A 443 11.34 14.01 -31.78
C PHE A 443 12.49 15.02 -31.92
N ASP A 444 12.24 16.16 -32.58
CA ASP A 444 13.21 17.24 -32.71
C ASP A 444 13.45 17.97 -31.39
N ALA A 445 12.41 18.06 -30.55
CA ALA A 445 12.50 18.60 -29.20
C ALA A 445 11.56 17.86 -28.23
N VAL A 446 11.98 17.75 -26.97
CA VAL A 446 11.13 17.26 -25.87
C VAL A 446 11.00 18.36 -24.81
N VAL A 447 9.77 18.78 -24.54
CA VAL A 447 9.40 19.70 -23.47
C VAL A 447 9.02 18.87 -22.25
N VAL A 448 9.88 18.81 -21.24
CA VAL A 448 9.60 18.15 -19.97
C VAL A 448 8.98 19.17 -19.02
N VAL A 449 7.80 18.86 -18.48
CA VAL A 449 7.05 19.76 -17.58
C VAL A 449 6.93 19.09 -16.20
N THR A 450 7.40 19.77 -15.17
CA THR A 450 7.33 19.32 -13.76
C THR A 450 6.87 20.45 -12.84
N ASP A 451 6.53 20.14 -11.59
CA ASP A 451 6.27 21.12 -10.53
C ASP A 451 7.57 21.45 -9.74
N GLU A 452 7.58 22.58 -9.03
CA GLU A 452 8.68 23.02 -8.14
C GLU A 452 9.16 21.91 -7.20
N PRO A 453 8.28 21.13 -6.53
CA PRO A 453 8.71 20.01 -5.69
C PRO A 453 9.39 18.86 -6.47
N GLY A 454 9.07 18.71 -7.77
CA GLY A 454 9.72 17.75 -8.67
C GLY A 454 11.04 18.22 -9.28
N ASP A 455 11.38 19.53 -9.21
CA ASP A 455 12.66 20.07 -9.71
C ASP A 455 13.82 19.82 -8.73
N THR A 456 14.20 18.54 -8.60
CA THR A 456 15.25 18.09 -7.69
C THR A 456 16.57 17.82 -8.38
N ALA A 457 17.63 17.60 -7.59
CA ALA A 457 18.92 17.14 -8.12
C ALA A 457 18.81 15.77 -8.82
N ALA A 458 17.84 14.92 -8.45
CA ALA A 458 17.62 13.62 -9.09
C ALA A 458 17.00 13.76 -10.49
N LEU A 459 16.21 14.81 -10.74
CA LEU A 459 15.67 15.13 -12.07
C LEU A 459 16.78 15.44 -13.09
N THR A 460 17.76 16.23 -12.65
CA THR A 460 18.84 16.81 -13.50
C THR A 460 20.17 16.05 -13.44
N GLY A 461 20.34 15.18 -12.44
CA GLY A 461 21.57 14.43 -12.20
C GLY A 461 21.81 13.30 -13.22
N PRO A 462 22.99 12.66 -13.18
CA PRO A 462 23.31 11.52 -14.03
C PRO A 462 22.26 10.41 -13.88
N HIS A 463 21.81 9.84 -15.01
CA HIS A 463 20.75 8.82 -15.06
C HIS A 463 19.36 9.30 -14.62
N GLY A 464 19.17 10.60 -14.34
CA GLY A 464 17.86 11.21 -14.10
C GLY A 464 17.02 11.32 -15.37
N LEU A 465 15.76 11.77 -15.25
CA LEU A 465 14.83 11.89 -16.38
C LEU A 465 15.41 12.76 -17.52
N LEU A 466 15.95 13.94 -17.19
CA LEU A 466 16.48 14.85 -18.22
C LEU A 466 17.73 14.29 -18.89
N ASP A 467 18.54 13.56 -18.15
CA ASP A 467 19.71 12.86 -18.67
C ASP A 467 19.28 11.77 -19.67
N ALA A 468 18.29 10.95 -19.29
CA ALA A 468 17.74 9.90 -20.13
C ALA A 468 17.08 10.46 -21.41
N VAL A 469 16.27 11.52 -21.29
CA VAL A 469 15.62 12.17 -22.44
C VAL A 469 16.65 12.83 -23.37
N ALA A 470 17.67 13.49 -22.81
CA ALA A 470 18.72 14.15 -23.60
C ALA A 470 19.48 13.19 -24.51
N THR A 471 19.57 11.90 -24.19
CA THR A 471 20.17 10.87 -25.07
C THR A 471 19.31 10.51 -26.28
N ARG A 472 18.06 10.99 -26.36
CA ARG A 472 17.08 10.59 -27.39
C ARG A 472 16.60 11.74 -28.27
N THR A 473 16.93 12.98 -27.93
CA THR A 473 16.50 14.15 -28.70
C THR A 473 17.62 15.19 -28.78
N ARG A 474 17.49 16.09 -29.75
CA ARG A 474 18.47 17.14 -30.04
C ARG A 474 18.26 18.40 -29.20
N ASP A 475 17.12 18.55 -28.54
CA ASP A 475 16.80 19.73 -27.73
C ASP A 475 15.83 19.35 -26.62
N VAL A 476 16.19 19.63 -25.37
CA VAL A 476 15.34 19.37 -24.19
C VAL A 476 15.01 20.67 -23.51
N LEU A 477 13.72 20.96 -23.41
CA LEU A 477 13.20 22.16 -22.75
C LEU A 477 12.60 21.74 -21.41
N LEU A 478 13.10 22.27 -20.30
CA LEU A 478 12.53 22.03 -18.97
C LEU A 478 11.62 23.20 -18.58
N VAL A 479 10.36 22.91 -18.29
CA VAL A 479 9.39 23.83 -17.70
C VAL A 479 9.15 23.39 -16.25
N VAL A 480 9.30 24.32 -15.31
CA VAL A 480 9.01 24.09 -13.89
C VAL A 480 7.85 25.01 -13.50
N LEU A 481 6.72 24.41 -13.15
CA LEU A 481 5.53 25.11 -12.68
C LEU A 481 5.66 25.41 -11.17
N PRO A 482 5.14 26.54 -10.69
CA PRO A 482 5.19 26.87 -9.27
C PRO A 482 4.36 25.89 -8.42
N ASP A 483 4.69 25.73 -7.13
CA ASP A 483 3.88 24.98 -6.15
C ASP A 483 2.66 25.81 -5.66
N ALA A 484 1.98 26.49 -6.59
CA ALA A 484 0.96 27.51 -6.28
C ALA A 484 -0.28 26.89 -5.62
N ALA A 485 -0.74 25.73 -6.12
CA ALA A 485 -1.88 25.02 -5.57
C ALA A 485 -1.66 24.61 -4.09
N ALA A 486 -0.49 24.07 -3.75
CA ALA A 486 -0.17 23.72 -2.37
C ALA A 486 0.07 24.95 -1.49
N ARG A 487 0.69 26.02 -2.02
CA ARG A 487 0.82 27.32 -1.31
C ARG A 487 -0.55 27.89 -0.94
N ARG A 488 -1.53 27.79 -1.82
CA ARG A 488 -2.92 28.18 -1.55
C ARG A 488 -3.54 27.29 -0.49
N ALA A 489 -3.43 25.96 -0.63
CA ALA A 489 -3.96 25.01 0.35
C ALA A 489 -3.41 25.23 1.77
N ARG A 490 -2.14 25.64 1.89
CA ARG A 490 -1.52 25.99 3.19
C ARG A 490 -1.96 27.34 3.75
N SER A 491 -2.39 28.28 2.91
CA SER A 491 -2.70 29.66 3.30
C SER A 491 -4.19 29.90 3.55
N GLU A 492 -5.08 29.04 3.06
CA GLU A 492 -6.50 29.09 3.41
C GLU A 492 -6.68 28.78 4.91
N PRO A 493 -7.23 29.71 5.71
CA PRO A 493 -7.48 29.46 7.12
C PRO A 493 -8.54 28.39 7.23
N ALA A 494 -8.23 27.28 7.91
CA ALA A 494 -9.17 26.20 8.23
C ALA A 494 -10.43 26.77 8.92
N HIS A 495 -11.43 27.16 8.13
CA HIS A 495 -12.68 27.72 8.59
C HIS A 495 -13.53 26.56 9.11
N ARG A 496 -13.54 26.39 10.44
CA ARG A 496 -14.60 25.75 11.25
C ARG A 496 -15.60 24.87 10.48
N ALA A 497 -15.19 23.66 10.09
CA ALA A 497 -16.13 22.61 9.74
C ALA A 497 -16.57 21.92 11.04
N GLY A 498 -17.78 22.26 11.50
CA GLY A 498 -18.40 21.62 12.65
C GLY A 498 -18.64 20.14 12.39
N HIS A 499 -18.02 19.28 13.20
CA HIS A 499 -18.48 17.91 13.36
C HIS A 499 -19.73 17.90 14.25
N PRO A 500 -20.83 17.23 13.84
CA PRO A 500 -21.89 16.90 14.76
C PRO A 500 -21.34 15.93 15.82
N SER A 501 -21.58 16.30 17.08
CA SER A 501 -21.17 15.60 18.29
C SER A 501 -21.56 14.11 18.29
N ALA A 502 -20.58 13.24 18.47
CA ALA A 502 -20.70 12.05 19.31
C ALA A 502 -19.42 11.96 20.18
N GLY A 503 -19.60 11.97 21.52
CA GLY A 503 -18.55 12.10 22.54
C GLY A 503 -17.42 11.06 22.41
N THR A 504 -16.19 11.31 22.85
CA THR A 504 -15.74 11.87 24.14
C THR A 504 -14.44 12.68 23.97
N SER A 505 -14.17 13.59 24.91
CA SER A 505 -13.08 14.57 24.89
C SER A 505 -11.66 14.01 24.68
N THR A 506 -10.84 14.69 23.88
CA THR A 506 -9.41 14.85 24.17
C THR A 506 -9.00 16.29 23.84
N GLY A 507 -8.77 17.11 24.87
CA GLY A 507 -8.18 18.43 24.70
C GLY A 507 -6.75 18.30 24.20
N THR A 508 -6.34 19.17 23.29
CA THR A 508 -4.93 19.33 22.93
C THR A 508 -4.20 20.04 24.06
N ASP A 509 -2.97 19.65 24.33
CA ASP A 509 -2.11 20.34 25.31
C ASP A 509 -1.59 21.69 24.77
N ALA A 510 -0.75 22.36 25.56
CA ALA A 510 -0.13 23.64 25.21
C ALA A 510 0.80 23.56 23.98
N HIS A 511 1.20 22.36 23.57
CA HIS A 511 2.03 22.08 22.40
C HIS A 511 1.20 21.64 21.18
N GLY A 512 -0.13 21.63 21.30
CA GLY A 512 -1.04 21.20 20.23
C GLY A 512 -1.06 19.69 20.01
N LEU A 513 -0.58 18.90 20.97
CA LEU A 513 -0.56 17.43 20.92
C LEU A 513 -1.74 16.82 21.69
N PRO A 514 -2.21 15.61 21.35
CA PRO A 514 -3.28 14.95 22.08
C PRO A 514 -2.89 14.66 23.53
N SER A 515 -3.86 14.78 24.45
CA SER A 515 -3.65 14.38 25.85
C SER A 515 -3.60 12.85 25.98
N PRO A 516 -2.72 12.28 26.85
CA PRO A 516 -2.70 10.85 27.14
C PRO A 516 -4.00 10.36 27.78
N LEU A 517 -4.37 9.10 27.52
CA LEU A 517 -5.49 8.44 28.19
C LEU A 517 -5.04 7.80 29.50
N LEU A 518 -5.94 7.70 30.48
CA LEU A 518 -5.66 7.21 31.83
C LEU A 518 -6.74 6.22 32.28
N GLY A 519 -6.36 5.26 33.13
CA GLY A 519 -7.32 4.39 33.82
C GLY A 519 -8.15 5.16 34.87
N PRO A 520 -9.36 4.71 35.22
CA PRO A 520 -10.09 3.57 34.63
C PRO A 520 -10.86 3.95 33.36
N ALA A 521 -10.73 5.19 32.86
CA ALA A 521 -11.44 5.63 31.65
C ALA A 521 -10.93 4.89 30.40
N PHE A 522 -9.63 4.58 30.36
CA PHE A 522 -9.02 3.76 29.33
C PHE A 522 -7.97 2.82 29.94
N GLY A 523 -8.27 1.51 29.90
CA GLY A 523 -7.46 0.48 30.51
C GLY A 523 -7.71 0.31 32.02
N SER A 524 -7.35 -0.86 32.55
CA SER A 524 -7.59 -1.23 33.95
C SER A 524 -6.42 -0.98 34.90
N TYR A 525 -5.26 -0.54 34.40
CA TYR A 525 -4.16 -0.09 35.25
C TYR A 525 -4.49 1.24 35.94
N ALA A 526 -3.87 1.49 37.09
CA ALA A 526 -4.13 2.72 37.83
C ALA A 526 -3.60 3.96 37.06
N PRO A 527 -4.30 5.11 37.13
CA PRO A 527 -3.93 6.33 36.38
C PRO A 527 -2.54 6.87 36.71
N ASP A 528 -2.01 6.58 37.89
CA ASP A 528 -0.66 6.98 38.30
C ASP A 528 0.42 5.98 37.85
N GLU A 529 0.05 4.79 37.36
CA GLU A 529 1.02 3.77 36.93
C GLU A 529 1.43 3.87 35.47
N VAL A 530 0.52 4.30 34.59
CA VAL A 530 0.80 4.44 33.16
C VAL A 530 -0.15 5.43 32.49
N ALA A 531 0.42 6.28 31.63
CA ALA A 531 -0.34 7.10 30.70
C ALA A 531 -0.29 6.50 29.29
N TRP A 532 -1.44 6.33 28.64
CA TRP A 532 -1.51 5.76 27.30
C TRP A 532 -1.39 6.85 26.24
N LEU A 533 -0.32 6.80 25.45
CA LEU A 533 -0.17 7.59 24.22
C LEU A 533 -0.85 6.83 23.09
N LEU A 534 -2.17 6.69 23.22
CA LEU A 534 -3.03 5.96 22.29
C LEU A 534 -4.33 6.73 22.08
N THR A 535 -4.96 6.53 20.92
CA THR A 535 -6.31 7.00 20.63
C THR A 535 -7.33 5.94 21.05
N ASP A 536 -8.39 6.34 21.74
CA ASP A 536 -9.45 5.44 22.20
C ASP A 536 -10.36 5.03 21.04
N LEU A 537 -10.29 3.76 20.64
CA LEU A 537 -11.12 3.16 19.60
C LEU A 537 -12.15 2.18 20.18
N SER A 538 -12.47 2.27 21.47
CA SER A 538 -13.35 1.30 22.14
C SER A 538 -14.76 1.24 21.58
N GLY A 539 -15.26 2.38 21.09
CA GLY A 539 -16.55 2.48 20.42
C GLY A 539 -16.58 1.94 18.98
N VAL A 540 -15.43 1.53 18.44
CA VAL A 540 -15.32 1.05 17.05
C VAL A 540 -15.38 -0.48 17.01
N ALA A 541 -16.13 -1.02 16.03
CA ALA A 541 -16.14 -2.44 15.72
C ALA A 541 -14.89 -2.80 14.92
N LEU A 542 -13.84 -3.21 15.63
CA LEU A 542 -12.52 -3.55 15.06
C LEU A 542 -12.29 -5.06 14.97
N GLU A 543 -13.06 -5.85 15.72
CA GLU A 543 -12.93 -7.29 15.79
C GLU A 543 -13.55 -7.99 14.58
N ALA A 544 -12.77 -8.81 13.88
CA ALA A 544 -13.25 -9.68 12.81
C ALA A 544 -12.80 -11.15 13.01
N PRO A 545 -13.58 -12.14 12.52
CA PRO A 545 -13.21 -13.55 12.51
C PRO A 545 -11.84 -13.83 11.86
N VAL A 546 -11.18 -14.91 12.26
CA VAL A 546 -9.81 -15.22 11.84
C VAL A 546 -9.73 -15.52 10.34
N GLU A 547 -10.75 -16.17 9.80
CA GLU A 547 -10.88 -16.59 8.42
C GLU A 547 -11.03 -15.37 7.49
N GLU A 548 -11.88 -14.42 7.85
CA GLU A 548 -12.08 -13.14 7.12
C GLU A 548 -10.82 -12.25 7.18
N ARG A 549 -10.08 -12.30 8.30
CA ARG A 549 -8.81 -11.57 8.46
C ARG A 549 -7.67 -12.22 7.69
N GLU A 550 -7.57 -13.55 7.68
CA GLU A 550 -6.57 -14.26 6.86
C GLU A 550 -6.86 -14.08 5.37
N GLU A 551 -8.12 -14.08 4.95
CA GLU A 551 -8.51 -13.77 3.57
C GLU A 551 -8.17 -12.33 3.18
N ALA A 552 -8.47 -11.33 4.03
CA ALA A 552 -8.12 -9.91 3.79
C ALA A 552 -6.60 -9.64 3.82
N ILE A 553 -5.83 -10.33 4.67
CA ILE A 553 -4.37 -10.19 4.75
C ILE A 553 -3.68 -10.96 3.60
N GLN A 554 -4.19 -12.13 3.21
CA GLN A 554 -3.63 -12.95 2.11
C GLN A 554 -4.03 -12.44 0.72
N SER A 555 -5.19 -11.78 0.59
CA SER A 555 -5.58 -11.04 -0.62
C SER A 555 -4.84 -9.71 -0.77
N GLY A 556 -4.23 -9.21 0.32
CA GLY A 556 -3.43 -7.99 0.36
C GLY A 556 -4.23 -6.71 0.65
N GLY A 557 -5.50 -6.82 1.04
CA GLY A 557 -6.42 -5.70 1.28
C GLY A 557 -6.43 -5.10 2.69
N ALA A 558 -5.66 -5.64 3.65
CA ALA A 558 -5.52 -5.07 4.99
C ALA A 558 -4.19 -5.46 5.67
N HIS A 559 -3.58 -4.54 6.42
CA HIS A 559 -2.45 -4.85 7.31
C HIS A 559 -2.96 -5.45 8.63
N TYR A 560 -2.21 -6.35 9.27
CA TYR A 560 -2.66 -7.02 10.51
C TYR A 560 -2.95 -6.05 11.68
N ALA A 561 -2.44 -4.82 11.59
CA ALA A 561 -2.59 -3.74 12.57
C ALA A 561 -3.79 -2.83 12.28
N GLU A 562 -4.57 -3.06 11.22
CA GLU A 562 -5.75 -2.24 10.87
C GLU A 562 -7.06 -2.80 11.47
N SER A 563 -7.04 -4.06 11.93
CA SER A 563 -8.16 -4.75 12.59
C SER A 563 -7.68 -5.64 13.73
N LEU A 564 -8.58 -5.93 14.67
CA LEU A 564 -8.32 -6.77 15.82
C LEU A 564 -8.91 -8.18 15.60
N PRO A 565 -8.24 -9.26 16.05
CA PRO A 565 -8.92 -10.54 16.17
C PRO A 565 -9.96 -10.46 17.28
N VAL A 566 -11.01 -11.28 17.18
CA VAL A 566 -11.93 -11.47 18.30
C VAL A 566 -11.17 -11.91 19.55
N GLU A 567 -11.41 -11.21 20.66
CA GLU A 567 -10.77 -11.51 21.94
C GLU A 567 -11.38 -12.80 22.53
N TYR A 568 -10.68 -13.93 22.38
CA TYR A 568 -11.13 -15.21 22.90
C TYR A 568 -11.03 -15.25 24.42
N GLN A 569 -12.14 -15.63 25.09
CA GLN A 569 -12.13 -15.90 26.52
C GLN A 569 -11.53 -17.27 26.82
N PRO A 570 -10.46 -17.34 27.61
CA PRO A 570 -9.78 -18.60 27.88
C PRO A 570 -10.62 -19.58 28.71
N SER A 571 -10.47 -20.87 28.41
CA SER A 571 -11.07 -21.98 29.16
C SER A 571 -10.62 -22.00 30.62
N GLU A 572 -11.38 -22.67 31.48
CA GLU A 572 -11.02 -22.84 32.90
C GLU A 572 -9.65 -23.53 33.07
N SER A 573 -9.34 -24.52 32.22
CA SER A 573 -8.03 -25.19 32.19
C SER A 573 -6.89 -24.22 31.86
N TYR A 574 -7.12 -23.23 31.00
CA TYR A 574 -6.11 -22.24 30.63
C TYR A 574 -5.96 -21.13 31.67
N ARG A 575 -7.03 -20.77 32.37
CA ARG A 575 -6.94 -19.89 33.54
C ARG A 575 -6.08 -20.52 34.64
N ARG A 576 -6.22 -21.83 34.88
CA ARG A 576 -5.34 -22.56 35.82
C ARG A 576 -3.87 -22.53 35.38
N LEU A 577 -3.57 -22.69 34.09
CA LEU A 577 -2.19 -22.54 33.59
C LEU A 577 -1.59 -21.16 33.92
N PHE A 578 -2.39 -20.09 33.83
CA PHE A 578 -1.93 -18.76 34.23
C PHE A 578 -1.65 -18.69 35.74
N GLU A 579 -2.53 -19.23 36.58
CA GLU A 579 -2.34 -19.24 38.04
C GLU A 579 -1.08 -20.03 38.42
N ASP A 580 -0.92 -21.24 37.88
CA ASP A 580 0.24 -22.09 38.13
C ASP A 580 1.53 -21.38 37.67
N ALA A 581 1.53 -20.77 36.48
CA ALA A 581 2.68 -20.03 35.97
C ALA A 581 3.00 -18.77 36.79
N LEU A 582 1.98 -18.11 37.35
CA LEU A 582 2.16 -16.95 38.22
C LEU A 582 2.75 -17.37 39.57
N ASP A 583 2.19 -18.40 40.21
CA ASP A 583 2.64 -18.89 41.51
C ASP A 583 4.08 -19.43 41.44
N GLU A 584 4.43 -20.17 40.39
CA GLU A 584 5.77 -20.72 40.18
C GLU A 584 6.78 -19.65 39.70
N GLY A 585 6.31 -18.67 38.92
CA GLY A 585 7.16 -17.70 38.21
C GLY A 585 7.36 -16.36 38.91
N ALA A 586 6.49 -15.95 39.83
CA ALA A 586 6.46 -14.59 40.39
C ALA A 586 7.80 -14.14 40.99
N GLN A 587 8.46 -15.00 41.77
CA GLN A 587 9.76 -14.66 42.38
C GLN A 587 10.86 -14.50 41.32
N ARG A 588 10.89 -15.37 40.30
CA ARG A 588 11.86 -15.28 39.20
C ARG A 588 11.65 -13.99 38.39
N MET A 589 10.40 -13.62 38.15
CA MET A 589 10.05 -12.37 37.47
C MET A 589 10.41 -11.14 38.30
N ALA A 590 10.14 -11.16 39.60
CA ALA A 590 10.51 -10.08 40.51
C ALA A 590 12.01 -9.82 40.49
N HIS A 591 12.83 -10.88 40.48
CA HIS A 591 14.28 -10.75 40.35
C HIS A 591 14.67 -10.14 39.00
N ALA A 592 14.13 -10.64 37.89
CA ALA A 592 14.41 -10.10 36.56
C ALA A 592 13.96 -8.63 36.39
N VAL A 593 12.81 -8.25 36.97
CA VAL A 593 12.33 -6.86 37.03
C VAL A 593 13.33 -5.99 37.79
N GLY A 594 13.75 -6.42 38.99
CA GLY A 594 14.71 -5.66 39.78
C GLY A 594 16.04 -5.50 39.05
N VAL A 595 16.55 -6.57 38.43
CA VAL A 595 17.79 -6.52 37.63
C VAL A 595 17.69 -5.52 36.49
N VAL A 596 16.62 -5.53 35.69
CA VAL A 596 16.48 -4.57 34.60
C VAL A 596 16.26 -3.15 35.14
N ALA A 597 15.49 -2.98 36.23
CA ALA A 597 15.27 -1.67 36.84
C ALA A 597 16.58 -1.03 37.34
N GLU A 598 17.44 -1.78 38.03
CA GLU A 598 18.77 -1.30 38.46
C GLU A 598 19.67 -0.95 37.27
N GLN A 599 19.65 -1.78 36.20
CA GLN A 599 20.36 -1.48 34.96
C GLN A 599 19.90 -0.16 34.33
N LEU A 600 18.58 0.11 34.32
CA LEU A 600 18.02 1.34 33.75
C LEU A 600 18.39 2.59 34.55
N VAL A 601 18.23 2.53 35.87
CA VAL A 601 18.62 3.64 36.77
C VAL A 601 20.10 3.95 36.61
N ALA A 602 20.96 2.94 36.53
CA ALA A 602 22.39 3.11 36.31
C ALA A 602 22.71 3.69 34.91
N ALA A 603 22.01 3.24 33.86
CA ALA A 603 22.27 3.65 32.47
C ALA A 603 21.83 5.09 32.15
N ARG A 604 20.97 5.69 32.99
CA ARG A 604 20.43 7.06 32.78
C ARG A 604 20.69 8.01 33.95
N GLY A 605 21.50 7.61 34.94
CA GLY A 605 21.89 8.49 36.04
C GLY A 605 20.74 8.88 36.98
N GLY A 606 19.68 8.08 37.04
CA GLY A 606 18.51 8.30 37.90
C GLY A 606 17.39 9.15 37.30
N ASP A 607 17.59 9.77 36.13
CA ASP A 607 16.55 10.50 35.39
C ASP A 607 16.03 9.61 34.25
N VAL A 608 14.97 8.84 34.52
CA VAL A 608 14.45 7.80 33.61
C VAL A 608 13.00 8.11 33.27
N THR A 609 12.72 8.25 31.97
CA THR A 609 11.36 8.28 31.41
C THR A 609 11.08 6.94 30.73
N LEU A 610 10.11 6.18 31.26
CA LEU A 610 9.73 4.88 30.73
C LEU A 610 8.72 5.04 29.57
N VAL A 611 9.02 4.43 28.43
CA VAL A 611 8.08 4.28 27.30
C VAL A 611 7.90 2.81 26.99
N SER A 612 6.85 2.22 27.54
CA SER A 612 6.49 0.83 27.26
C SER A 612 5.91 0.67 25.87
N LEU A 613 6.37 -0.36 25.15
CA LEU A 613 5.81 -0.76 23.88
C LEU A 613 4.51 -1.54 24.14
N ALA A 614 3.40 -0.93 23.76
CA ALA A 614 2.09 -1.52 23.96
C ALA A 614 1.97 -2.80 23.11
N ARG A 615 1.54 -3.93 23.66
CA ARG A 615 0.97 -4.11 25.01
C ARG A 615 1.90 -4.82 26.00
N ALA A 616 2.82 -5.65 25.50
CA ALA A 616 3.59 -6.57 26.34
C ALA A 616 4.59 -5.85 27.27
N GLY A 617 5.07 -4.67 26.87
CA GLY A 617 5.95 -3.85 27.70
C GLY A 617 5.25 -3.18 28.88
N THR A 618 3.98 -2.82 28.74
CA THR A 618 3.25 -2.04 29.75
C THR A 618 3.31 -2.62 31.17
N PRO A 619 2.98 -3.91 31.40
CA PRO A 619 3.09 -4.47 32.75
C PRO A 619 4.53 -4.48 33.28
N VAL A 620 5.53 -4.63 32.41
CA VAL A 620 6.95 -4.60 32.81
C VAL A 620 7.36 -3.18 33.20
N GLY A 621 6.94 -2.16 32.45
CA GLY A 621 7.17 -0.76 32.81
C GLY A 621 6.57 -0.40 34.17
N ILE A 622 5.35 -0.88 34.46
CA ILE A 622 4.71 -0.69 35.78
C ILE A 622 5.53 -1.38 36.88
N LEU A 623 5.96 -2.63 36.68
CA LEU A 623 6.78 -3.36 37.66
C LEU A 623 8.14 -2.70 37.90
N VAL A 624 8.79 -2.18 36.86
CA VAL A 624 10.03 -1.40 36.98
C VAL A 624 9.80 -0.13 37.79
N ARG A 625 8.71 0.61 37.52
CA ARG A 625 8.32 1.80 38.29
C ARG A 625 8.09 1.45 39.76
N ARG A 626 7.32 0.38 40.06
CA ARG A 626 7.07 -0.09 41.42
C ARG A 626 8.35 -0.48 42.15
N TRP A 627 9.29 -1.14 41.46
CA TRP A 627 10.61 -1.46 42.01
C TRP A 627 11.40 -0.20 42.33
N ALA A 628 11.48 0.75 41.40
CA ALA A 628 12.20 2.00 41.59
C ALA A 628 11.63 2.82 42.76
N GLN A 629 10.30 2.86 42.89
CA GLN A 629 9.63 3.50 44.03
C GLN A 629 9.95 2.79 45.35
N LEU A 630 9.98 1.46 45.36
CA LEU A 630 10.25 0.68 46.57
C LEU A 630 11.72 0.78 47.03
N VAL A 631 12.67 0.72 46.10
CA VAL A 631 14.11 0.62 46.41
C VAL A 631 14.77 1.99 46.48
N HIS A 632 14.44 2.90 45.55
CA HIS A 632 15.08 4.21 45.43
C HIS A 632 14.18 5.36 45.89
N GLY A 633 12.89 5.11 46.14
CA GLY A 633 11.93 6.16 46.50
C GLY A 633 11.64 7.13 45.35
N VAL A 634 11.97 6.75 44.11
CA VAL A 634 11.79 7.58 42.91
C VAL A 634 10.55 7.16 42.14
N ASP A 635 9.79 8.16 41.74
CA ASP A 635 8.65 7.98 40.84
C ASP A 635 9.11 8.24 39.40
N LEU A 636 8.99 7.23 38.55
CA LEU A 636 9.41 7.31 37.14
C LEU A 636 8.21 7.66 36.25
N PRO A 637 8.27 8.73 35.44
CA PRO A 637 7.26 8.97 34.41
C PRO A 637 7.14 7.76 33.49
N HIS A 638 5.91 7.31 33.25
CA HIS A 638 5.66 6.11 32.47
C HIS A 638 4.53 6.29 31.46
N TYR A 639 4.88 6.05 30.20
CA TYR A 639 3.98 6.08 29.06
C TYR A 639 3.91 4.71 28.38
N ALA A 640 2.76 4.39 27.78
CA ALA A 640 2.62 3.28 26.86
C ALA A 640 2.35 3.80 25.45
N ALA A 641 3.18 3.41 24.47
CA ALA A 641 3.12 3.88 23.09
C ALA A 641 3.01 2.71 22.10
N SER A 642 2.45 2.97 20.92
CA SER A 642 2.35 1.97 19.86
C SER A 642 3.66 1.80 19.10
N ILE A 643 4.00 0.54 18.80
CA ILE A 643 4.92 0.17 17.73
C ILE A 643 4.27 -0.90 16.84
N VAL A 644 4.42 -0.76 15.53
CA VAL A 644 3.86 -1.70 14.55
C VAL A 644 4.97 -2.17 13.63
N ARG A 645 5.23 -3.48 13.59
CA ARG A 645 6.24 -4.06 12.69
C ARG A 645 5.95 -3.69 11.23
N GLY A 646 6.97 -3.21 10.52
CA GLY A 646 6.89 -2.73 9.14
C GLY A 646 6.31 -1.32 8.99
N ARG A 647 6.02 -0.64 10.11
CA ARG A 647 5.44 0.71 10.15
C ARG A 647 6.11 1.63 11.19
N GLY A 648 6.99 1.11 12.05
CA GLY A 648 7.68 1.87 13.07
C GLY A 648 6.89 2.16 14.35
N ILE A 649 7.49 2.98 15.20
CA ILE A 649 6.90 3.53 16.43
C ILE A 649 6.06 4.76 16.10
N ASP A 650 5.02 5.01 16.89
CA ASP A 650 4.15 6.19 16.75
C ASP A 650 4.94 7.50 16.89
N ASP A 651 5.01 8.27 15.79
CA ASP A 651 5.73 9.55 15.74
C ASP A 651 5.11 10.62 16.63
N VAL A 652 3.78 10.62 16.78
CA VAL A 652 3.08 11.58 17.64
C VAL A 652 3.43 11.29 19.10
N ALA A 653 3.54 10.01 19.47
CA ALA A 653 4.02 9.61 20.79
C ALA A 653 5.47 10.04 21.04
N LEU A 654 6.38 9.90 20.07
CA LEU A 654 7.75 10.39 20.19
C LEU A 654 7.79 11.91 20.37
N ARG A 655 7.03 12.66 19.56
CA ARG A 655 6.93 14.12 19.70
C ARG A 655 6.37 14.53 21.05
N TYR A 656 5.36 13.80 21.55
CA TYR A 656 4.80 14.04 22.88
C TYR A 656 5.87 13.85 23.96
N VAL A 657 6.59 12.74 23.94
CA VAL A 657 7.64 12.47 24.94
C VAL A 657 8.75 13.51 24.84
N ALA A 658 9.23 13.86 23.65
CA ALA A 658 10.26 14.89 23.46
C ALA A 658 9.82 16.31 23.88
N ALA A 659 8.53 16.62 23.80
CA ALA A 659 7.99 17.91 24.24
C ALA A 659 7.92 18.02 25.78
N HIS A 660 7.83 16.89 26.49
CA HIS A 660 7.61 16.85 27.94
C HIS A 660 8.82 16.38 28.75
N HIS A 661 9.74 15.64 28.13
CA HIS A 661 10.89 15.01 28.77
C HIS A 661 12.14 15.15 27.89
N ASP A 662 13.31 15.08 28.51
CA ASP A 662 14.58 15.01 27.76
C ASP A 662 14.62 13.67 26.99
N PRO A 663 14.73 13.68 25.64
CA PRO A 663 14.86 12.45 24.84
C PRO A 663 15.99 11.53 25.32
N ALA A 664 17.08 12.08 25.90
CA ALA A 664 18.18 11.28 26.43
C ALA A 664 17.81 10.46 27.69
N SER A 665 16.79 10.89 28.44
CA SER A 665 16.26 10.19 29.63
C SER A 665 15.37 9.00 29.27
N VAL A 666 14.94 8.90 28.00
CA VAL A 666 13.94 7.93 27.56
C VAL A 666 14.53 6.53 27.45
N VAL A 667 13.76 5.57 27.95
CA VAL A 667 14.02 4.14 27.82
C VAL A 667 12.77 3.45 27.29
N PHE A 668 12.92 2.72 26.19
CA PHE A 668 11.85 1.87 25.67
C PHE A 668 11.83 0.52 26.38
N VAL A 669 10.65 0.06 26.77
CA VAL A 669 10.47 -1.18 27.56
C VAL A 669 9.55 -2.16 26.83
N ASP A 670 9.94 -3.44 26.75
CA ASP A 670 9.09 -4.53 26.25
C ASP A 670 9.14 -5.75 27.18
N GLY A 671 8.20 -6.68 27.00
CA GLY A 671 8.09 -7.88 27.81
C GLY A 671 9.16 -8.93 27.51
N TRP A 672 9.41 -9.22 26.24
CA TRP A 672 10.30 -10.30 25.84
C TRP A 672 10.78 -10.12 24.40
N THR A 673 12.01 -10.54 24.10
CA THR A 673 12.51 -10.57 22.73
C THR A 673 13.13 -11.92 22.36
N GLY A 674 12.55 -12.56 21.35
CA GLY A 674 13.02 -13.86 20.85
C GLY A 674 14.06 -13.74 19.76
N LYS A 675 13.68 -13.21 18.61
CA LYS A 675 14.58 -13.04 17.45
C LYS A 675 14.93 -11.57 17.17
N GLY A 676 14.61 -10.66 18.09
CA GLY A 676 14.96 -9.25 17.96
C GLY A 676 14.18 -8.45 16.92
N ALA A 677 12.98 -8.91 16.51
CA ALA A 677 12.18 -8.22 15.50
C ALA A 677 11.78 -6.79 15.92
N ILE A 678 11.28 -6.64 17.16
CA ILE A 678 10.90 -5.33 17.71
C ILE A 678 12.13 -4.45 17.99
N ALA A 679 13.23 -5.05 18.47
CA ALA A 679 14.48 -4.32 18.68
C ALA A 679 14.99 -3.68 17.37
N ARG A 680 14.94 -4.41 16.26
CA ARG A 680 15.30 -3.88 14.92
C ARG A 680 14.33 -2.79 14.45
N GLU A 681 13.03 -3.04 14.60
CA GLU A 681 11.98 -2.09 14.20
C GLU A 681 12.13 -0.76 14.93
N LEU A 682 12.31 -0.82 16.26
CA LEU A 682 12.50 0.36 17.10
C LEU A 682 13.77 1.11 16.70
N ALA A 683 14.91 0.41 16.57
CA ALA A 683 16.17 1.06 16.23
C ALA A 683 16.12 1.75 14.85
N ALA A 684 15.43 1.16 13.87
CA ALA A 684 15.21 1.76 12.56
C ALA A 684 14.30 3.00 12.65
N ALA A 685 13.15 2.88 13.33
CA ALA A 685 12.18 3.97 13.43
C ALA A 685 12.74 5.18 14.21
N LEU A 686 13.56 4.96 15.24
CA LEU A 686 14.23 6.04 15.97
C LEU A 686 15.31 6.73 15.11
N ALA A 687 16.04 5.98 14.27
CA ALA A 687 17.01 6.56 13.35
C ALA A 687 16.33 7.45 12.30
N GLU A 688 15.19 6.99 11.76
CA GLU A 688 14.38 7.77 10.82
C GLU A 688 13.79 9.03 11.47
N HIS A 689 13.30 8.92 12.71
CA HIS A 689 12.80 10.07 13.48
C HIS A 689 13.91 11.11 13.72
N GLU A 690 15.12 10.67 14.09
CA GLU A 690 16.28 11.52 14.28
C GLU A 690 16.67 12.25 12.98
N GLU A 691 16.72 11.54 11.85
CA GLU A 691 17.03 12.12 10.54
C GLU A 691 16.00 13.18 10.12
N ARG A 692 14.71 12.93 10.37
CA ARG A 692 13.63 13.84 10.00
C ARG A 692 13.49 15.05 10.91
N THR A 693 13.71 14.90 12.23
CA THR A 693 13.36 15.93 13.22
C THR A 693 14.58 16.56 13.90
N GLY A 694 15.76 15.95 13.77
CA GLY A 694 16.95 16.29 14.55
C GLY A 694 16.87 15.89 16.03
N THR A 695 15.79 15.24 16.48
CA THR A 695 15.62 14.79 17.87
C THR A 695 16.11 13.35 18.01
N ALA A 696 17.20 13.16 18.76
CA ALA A 696 17.80 11.86 18.97
C ALA A 696 17.27 11.19 20.25
N PHE A 697 16.78 9.97 20.12
CA PHE A 697 16.46 9.09 21.26
C PHE A 697 17.50 7.97 21.36
N PRO A 698 17.86 7.52 22.58
CA PRO A 698 18.64 6.31 22.76
C PRO A 698 17.95 5.11 22.11
N ARG A 699 18.71 4.31 21.37
CA ARG A 699 18.18 3.18 20.59
C ARG A 699 18.12 1.86 21.37
N ASP A 700 18.39 1.91 22.66
CA ASP A 700 18.39 0.74 23.54
C ASP A 700 16.94 0.33 23.87
N LEU A 701 16.61 -0.93 23.65
CA LEU A 701 15.39 -1.56 24.15
C LEU A 701 15.70 -2.33 25.44
N ALA A 702 14.92 -2.09 26.49
CA ALA A 702 14.97 -2.82 27.74
C ALA A 702 13.88 -3.89 27.76
N VAL A 703 14.22 -5.12 28.15
CA VAL A 703 13.25 -6.23 28.21
C VAL A 703 13.37 -7.03 29.49
N LEU A 704 12.26 -7.64 29.92
CA LEU A 704 12.30 -8.57 31.06
C LEU A 704 13.17 -9.80 30.74
N ALA A 705 12.96 -10.41 29.58
CA ALA A 705 13.68 -11.60 29.13
C ALA A 705 14.13 -11.52 27.67
N ASP A 706 15.39 -11.85 27.41
CA ASP A 706 16.00 -11.90 26.08
C ASP A 706 16.79 -13.20 25.86
N PRO A 707 16.11 -14.33 25.62
CA PRO A 707 16.77 -15.57 25.22
C PRO A 707 17.38 -15.48 23.82
N GLY A 708 17.04 -14.46 23.03
CA GLY A 708 17.55 -14.21 21.69
C GLY A 708 18.95 -13.60 21.62
N ARG A 709 19.40 -13.00 22.72
CA ARG A 709 20.64 -12.21 22.80
C ARG A 709 20.64 -11.05 21.80
N CYS A 710 19.55 -10.29 21.77
CA CYS A 710 19.29 -9.19 20.85
C CYS A 710 19.46 -7.78 21.46
N VAL A 711 19.41 -7.65 22.80
CA VAL A 711 19.50 -6.36 23.51
C VAL A 711 20.50 -6.41 24.67
N ARG A 712 21.00 -5.25 25.09
CA ARG A 712 21.94 -5.13 26.21
C ARG A 712 21.25 -5.05 27.58
N LEU A 713 20.08 -4.41 27.61
CA LEU A 713 19.32 -4.16 28.83
C LEU A 713 18.27 -5.27 28.98
N ALA A 714 18.61 -6.29 29.76
CA ALA A 714 17.74 -7.44 29.98
C ALA A 714 17.78 -7.91 31.42
N GLY A 715 16.60 -8.25 31.97
CA GLY A 715 16.47 -8.85 33.30
C GLY A 715 17.06 -10.25 33.37
N THR A 716 16.88 -11.05 32.31
CA THR A 716 17.44 -12.40 32.19
C THR A 716 17.60 -12.85 30.73
N ARG A 717 18.45 -13.87 30.49
CA ARG A 717 18.55 -14.62 29.22
C ARG A 717 17.74 -15.91 29.21
N ASP A 718 17.08 -16.22 30.32
CA ASP A 718 16.31 -17.44 30.44
C ASP A 718 15.05 -17.42 29.57
N ASP A 719 14.68 -18.60 29.08
CA ASP A 719 13.45 -18.81 28.30
C ASP A 719 12.43 -19.59 29.14
N PHE A 720 11.50 -18.87 29.75
CA PHE A 720 10.42 -19.39 30.59
C PHE A 720 9.08 -18.71 30.25
N LEU A 721 7.98 -19.27 30.73
CA LEU A 721 6.65 -18.72 30.49
C LEU A 721 6.43 -17.46 31.35
N VAL A 722 6.42 -16.29 30.72
CA VAL A 722 5.94 -15.05 31.36
C VAL A 722 4.40 -15.11 31.42
N PRO A 723 3.75 -15.07 32.60
CA PRO A 723 2.30 -15.22 32.74
C PRO A 723 1.49 -14.21 31.93
N SER A 724 2.01 -13.00 31.73
CA SER A 724 1.38 -11.98 30.87
C SER A 724 1.27 -12.41 29.40
N ALA A 725 2.02 -13.44 28.98
CA ALA A 725 1.90 -14.01 27.65
C ALA A 725 0.67 -14.92 27.47
N CYS A 726 0.07 -15.40 28.57
CA CYS A 726 -1.03 -16.35 28.56
C CYS A 726 -2.34 -15.68 28.17
N LEU A 727 -2.80 -14.71 28.97
CA LEU A 727 -4.19 -14.24 28.96
C LEU A 727 -4.38 -12.87 28.28
N ASN A 728 -4.11 -12.77 26.98
CA ASN A 728 -4.32 -11.59 26.13
C ASN A 728 -4.57 -10.24 26.85
N SER A 729 -5.71 -9.57 26.64
CA SER A 729 -6.02 -8.26 27.24
C SER A 729 -6.33 -8.38 28.73
N THR A 730 -6.88 -9.52 29.16
CA THR A 730 -7.26 -9.83 30.55
C THR A 730 -6.11 -9.93 31.56
N VAL A 731 -4.85 -9.88 31.12
CA VAL A 731 -3.66 -9.74 31.99
C VAL A 731 -2.81 -8.54 31.60
N SER A 732 -3.36 -7.65 30.77
CA SER A 732 -2.61 -6.58 30.13
C SER A 732 -3.41 -5.29 30.05
N GLY A 733 -4.11 -4.96 31.13
CA GLY A 733 -4.82 -3.71 31.29
C GLY A 733 -6.15 -3.65 30.54
N LEU A 734 -6.69 -4.78 30.06
CA LEU A 734 -7.86 -4.85 29.16
C LEU A 734 -7.72 -4.04 27.87
N VAL A 735 -6.51 -3.66 27.48
CA VAL A 735 -6.25 -2.96 26.23
C VAL A 735 -5.97 -3.97 25.13
N SER A 736 -6.43 -3.70 23.91
CA SER A 736 -6.14 -4.50 22.72
C SER A 736 -4.66 -4.41 22.31
N ARG A 737 -4.29 -5.06 21.21
CA ARG A 737 -3.09 -4.65 20.47
C ARG A 737 -3.32 -3.28 19.87
N THR A 738 -2.25 -2.55 19.58
CA THR A 738 -2.38 -1.24 18.95
C THR A 738 -2.82 -1.39 17.50
N VAL A 739 -3.55 -0.37 17.05
CA VAL A 739 -4.19 -0.29 15.75
C VAL A 739 -3.65 0.92 15.04
N LEU A 740 -3.14 0.73 13.83
CA LEU A 740 -2.81 1.80 12.92
C LEU A 740 -3.76 1.68 11.74
N ASN A 741 -4.93 2.30 11.89
CA ASN A 741 -5.95 2.38 10.86
C ASN A 741 -6.18 3.86 10.53
N ARG A 742 -5.76 4.28 9.33
CA ARG A 742 -5.81 5.68 8.89
C ARG A 742 -7.23 6.19 8.61
N ASP A 743 -8.23 5.29 8.57
CA ASP A 743 -9.65 5.66 8.49
C ASP A 743 -10.22 6.06 9.86
N LEU A 744 -9.56 5.66 10.95
CA LEU A 744 -10.02 5.86 12.32
C LEU A 744 -9.13 6.82 13.12
N ILE A 745 -7.90 7.07 12.65
CA ILE A 745 -6.89 7.85 13.36
C ILE A 745 -6.47 9.01 12.46
N ALA A 746 -6.84 10.22 12.84
CA ALA A 746 -6.54 11.44 12.12
C ALA A 746 -5.05 11.84 12.25
N PRO A 747 -4.48 12.59 11.28
CA PRO A 747 -3.15 13.14 11.39
C PRO A 747 -2.97 13.96 12.68
N GLY A 748 -1.90 13.67 13.43
CA GLY A 748 -1.64 14.31 14.72
C GLY A 748 -2.30 13.63 15.93
N GLN A 749 -3.07 12.55 15.73
CA GLN A 749 -3.48 11.65 16.80
C GLN A 749 -2.46 10.53 17.03
N PHE A 750 -2.43 9.98 18.25
CA PHE A 750 -1.70 8.75 18.51
C PHE A 750 -2.32 7.58 17.75
N HIS A 751 -1.55 6.51 17.53
CA HIS A 751 -2.08 5.22 17.12
C HIS A 751 -3.18 4.75 18.08
N GLY A 752 -4.13 3.95 17.59
CA GLY A 752 -5.33 3.58 18.34
C GLY A 752 -5.19 2.31 19.15
N ALA A 753 -6.09 2.11 20.11
CA ALA A 753 -6.36 0.81 20.73
C ALA A 753 -7.78 0.78 21.32
N LYS A 754 -8.29 -0.41 21.59
CA LYS A 754 -9.59 -0.64 22.21
C LYS A 754 -9.42 -1.06 23.67
N PHE A 755 -10.26 -0.53 24.54
CA PHE A 755 -10.40 -0.93 25.92
C PHE A 755 -11.64 -1.85 26.08
N TYR A 756 -11.39 -3.09 26.50
CA TYR A 756 -12.40 -4.12 26.70
C TYR A 756 -13.04 -4.03 28.10
N ALA A 757 -13.74 -2.93 28.38
CA ALA A 757 -14.37 -2.69 29.67
C ALA A 757 -15.36 -3.81 30.07
N GLU A 758 -15.98 -4.46 29.09
CA GLU A 758 -16.90 -5.59 29.28
C GLU A 758 -16.24 -6.86 29.83
N LEU A 759 -14.91 -6.95 29.79
CA LEU A 759 -14.14 -8.08 30.32
C LEU A 759 -13.63 -7.85 31.75
N ALA A 760 -14.08 -6.80 32.44
CA ALA A 760 -13.62 -6.45 33.78
C ALA A 760 -13.76 -7.58 34.82
N ASP A 761 -14.80 -8.40 34.73
CA ASP A 761 -15.06 -9.51 35.68
C ASP A 761 -13.99 -10.62 35.61
N VAL A 762 -13.22 -10.67 34.53
CA VAL A 762 -12.19 -11.70 34.29
C VAL A 762 -10.79 -11.08 34.17
N ASP A 763 -10.64 -9.81 34.52
CA ASP A 763 -9.36 -9.11 34.51
C ASP A 763 -8.47 -9.52 35.69
N VAL A 764 -7.26 -9.95 35.39
CA VAL A 764 -6.22 -10.35 36.33
C VAL A 764 -4.97 -9.47 36.22
N SER A 765 -5.05 -8.34 35.52
CA SER A 765 -3.92 -7.42 35.30
C SER A 765 -3.33 -6.90 36.63
N ALA A 766 -4.18 -6.41 37.55
CA ALA A 766 -3.74 -5.96 38.87
C ALA A 766 -3.18 -7.14 39.71
N ARG A 767 -3.88 -8.28 39.71
CA ARG A 767 -3.42 -9.50 40.40
C ARG A 767 -2.02 -9.92 39.96
N PHE A 768 -1.76 -9.91 38.66
CA PHE A 768 -0.45 -10.23 38.09
C PHE A 768 0.63 -9.26 38.60
N LEU A 769 0.36 -7.95 38.55
CA LEU A 769 1.30 -6.94 39.03
C LEU A 769 1.57 -7.08 40.54
N ASP A 770 0.53 -7.29 41.33
CA ASP A 770 0.61 -7.40 42.78
C ASP A 770 1.37 -8.65 43.20
N ALA A 771 1.06 -9.81 42.62
CA ALA A 771 1.76 -11.07 42.93
C ALA A 771 3.26 -11.01 42.65
N VAL A 772 3.69 -10.30 41.59
CA VAL A 772 5.12 -10.09 41.31
C VAL A 772 5.70 -9.04 42.27
N SER A 773 4.99 -7.94 42.53
CA SER A 773 5.45 -6.86 43.41
C SER A 773 5.63 -7.32 44.87
N GLU A 774 4.76 -8.22 45.34
CA GLU A 774 4.85 -8.83 46.68
C GLU A 774 6.17 -9.58 46.90
N ARG A 775 6.85 -10.02 45.82
CA ARG A 775 8.14 -10.70 45.88
C ARG A 775 9.35 -9.77 45.84
N PHE A 776 9.17 -8.46 45.68
CA PHE A 776 10.31 -7.53 45.53
C PHE A 776 11.22 -7.47 46.75
N GLU A 777 10.65 -7.48 47.96
CA GLU A 777 11.44 -7.52 49.20
C GLU A 777 12.22 -8.84 49.33
N ASP A 778 11.60 -9.97 48.93
CA ASP A 778 12.23 -11.30 48.98
C ASP A 778 13.46 -11.39 48.06
N VAL A 779 13.44 -10.73 46.91
CA VAL A 779 14.51 -10.80 45.90
C VAL A 779 15.51 -9.65 45.98
N ARG A 780 15.29 -8.62 46.81
CA ARG A 780 16.12 -7.40 46.87
C ARG A 780 17.60 -7.70 47.04
N ALA A 781 17.94 -8.56 48.00
CA ALA A 781 19.34 -8.91 48.27
C ALA A 781 19.99 -9.66 47.10
N ASP A 782 19.23 -10.49 46.39
CA ASP A 782 19.71 -11.22 45.22
C ASP A 782 19.91 -10.27 44.03
N VAL A 783 18.98 -9.34 43.80
CA VAL A 783 19.11 -8.33 42.74
C VAL A 783 20.34 -7.46 42.95
N GLU A 784 20.56 -6.92 44.16
CA GLU A 784 21.73 -6.06 44.44
C GLU A 784 23.06 -6.79 44.20
N ARG A 785 23.10 -8.09 44.48
CA ARG A 785 24.26 -8.94 44.18
C ARG A 785 24.43 -9.17 42.67
N ASP A 786 23.34 -9.43 41.96
CA ASP A 786 23.38 -10.00 40.62
C ASP A 786 23.39 -8.97 39.49
N TRP A 787 22.75 -7.81 39.64
CA TRP A 787 22.44 -6.95 38.50
C TRP A 787 23.68 -6.43 37.76
N ARG A 788 24.77 -6.10 38.46
CA ARG A 788 26.04 -5.63 37.83
C ARG A 788 26.72 -6.75 37.04
N ARG A 789 26.77 -7.95 37.62
CA ARG A 789 27.31 -9.14 36.96
C ARG A 789 26.50 -9.46 35.70
N LEU A 790 25.17 -9.45 35.80
CA LEU A 790 24.28 -9.71 34.67
C LEU A 790 24.38 -8.60 33.61
N ALA A 791 24.53 -7.33 34.00
CA ALA A 791 24.77 -6.24 33.06
C ALA A 791 26.06 -6.44 32.24
N ASP A 792 27.14 -6.88 32.89
CA ASP A 792 28.41 -7.20 32.22
C ASP A 792 28.26 -8.42 31.29
N GLU A 793 27.58 -9.48 31.75
CA GLU A 793 27.29 -10.67 30.94
C GLU A 793 26.40 -10.34 29.73
N HIS A 794 25.47 -9.40 29.88
CA HIS A 794 24.52 -9.01 28.84
C HIS A 794 25.05 -7.89 27.92
N ALA A 795 26.22 -7.32 28.20
CA ALA A 795 26.80 -6.21 27.43
C ALA A 795 27.07 -6.56 25.96
N THR A 796 27.27 -7.86 25.65
CA THR A 796 27.49 -8.34 24.29
C THR A 796 26.20 -8.88 23.69
N VAL A 797 25.85 -8.37 22.50
CA VAL A 797 24.70 -8.80 21.69
C VAL A 797 25.23 -9.55 20.48
N ASP A 798 24.87 -10.83 20.35
CA ASP A 798 25.38 -11.72 19.29
C ASP A 798 24.30 -12.21 18.31
N TRP A 799 23.03 -11.85 18.56
CA TRP A 799 21.89 -12.24 17.73
C TRP A 799 21.76 -13.77 17.53
N ALA A 800 22.22 -14.56 18.50
CA ALA A 800 22.16 -16.03 18.44
C ALA A 800 20.75 -16.56 18.11
N GLY A 801 19.71 -15.87 18.59
CA GLY A 801 18.32 -16.18 18.29
C GLY A 801 17.96 -16.06 16.81
N TRP A 802 18.41 -15.00 16.13
CA TRP A 802 18.17 -14.81 14.70
C TRP A 802 18.89 -15.90 13.88
N ALA A 803 20.16 -16.14 14.18
CA ALA A 803 20.93 -17.20 13.52
C ALA A 803 20.29 -18.58 13.72
N ALA A 804 19.70 -18.86 14.89
CA ALA A 804 18.98 -20.11 15.13
C ALA A 804 17.71 -20.22 14.28
N VAL A 805 16.96 -19.12 14.13
CA VAL A 805 15.77 -19.08 13.26
C VAL A 805 16.14 -19.36 11.81
N GLU A 806 17.23 -18.77 11.29
CA GLU A 806 17.72 -19.03 9.93
C GLU A 806 18.08 -20.51 9.71
N ARG A 807 18.81 -21.11 10.65
CA ARG A 807 19.14 -22.56 10.61
C ARG A 807 17.89 -23.43 10.61
N ILE A 808 16.88 -23.07 11.40
CA ILE A 808 15.60 -23.80 11.46
C ILE A 808 14.85 -23.67 10.14
N VAL A 809 14.82 -22.47 9.55
CA VAL A 809 14.20 -22.22 8.24
C VAL A 809 14.81 -23.15 7.18
N GLU A 810 16.13 -23.18 7.09
CA GLU A 810 16.85 -24.03 6.14
C GLU A 810 16.63 -25.52 6.42
N ARG A 811 16.84 -25.97 7.67
CA ARG A 811 16.76 -27.39 8.05
C ARG A 811 15.37 -27.99 7.80
N TYR A 812 14.31 -27.24 8.06
CA TYR A 812 12.94 -27.73 7.95
C TYR A 812 12.24 -27.30 6.65
N GLY A 813 12.95 -26.63 5.72
CA GLY A 813 12.40 -26.20 4.43
C GLY A 813 11.25 -25.19 4.56
N ILE A 814 11.35 -24.30 5.55
CA ILE A 814 10.34 -23.27 5.82
C ILE A 814 10.70 -22.03 5.01
N GLY A 815 9.83 -21.57 4.12
CA GLY A 815 10.12 -20.43 3.22
C GLY A 815 10.12 -19.05 3.89
N ASP A 816 9.64 -18.93 5.14
CA ASP A 816 9.54 -17.65 5.87
C ASP A 816 9.93 -17.79 7.35
N VAL A 817 10.87 -16.96 7.80
CA VAL A 817 11.29 -16.81 9.20
C VAL A 817 10.16 -16.47 10.17
N ASN A 818 9.01 -15.97 9.70
CA ASN A 818 7.85 -15.64 10.54
C ASN A 818 7.04 -16.87 10.97
N LEU A 819 7.23 -18.00 10.30
CA LEU A 819 6.64 -19.29 10.64
C LEU A 819 7.41 -20.01 11.76
N VAL A 820 8.58 -19.50 12.13
CA VAL A 820 9.36 -19.95 13.29
C VAL A 820 9.08 -19.03 14.47
N LYS A 821 8.56 -19.61 15.55
CA LYS A 821 8.11 -18.92 16.77
C LYS A 821 8.97 -19.35 17.96
N PRO A 822 10.12 -18.69 18.17
CA PRO A 822 11.06 -19.09 19.20
C PRO A 822 10.59 -18.70 20.59
N GLY A 823 10.88 -19.53 21.59
CA GLY A 823 10.61 -19.25 23.00
C GLY A 823 9.34 -19.92 23.53
N VAL A 824 9.28 -20.08 24.85
CA VAL A 824 8.18 -20.73 25.57
C VAL A 824 6.85 -20.02 25.31
N GLY A 825 6.81 -18.68 25.46
CA GLY A 825 5.59 -17.88 25.29
C GLY A 825 5.04 -17.94 23.85
N GLU A 826 5.91 -17.77 22.85
CA GLU A 826 5.51 -17.80 21.44
C GLU A 826 5.09 -19.21 20.99
N THR A 827 5.77 -20.25 21.46
CA THR A 827 5.36 -21.64 21.19
C THR A 827 4.00 -21.96 21.79
N THR A 828 3.75 -21.49 23.02
CA THR A 828 2.44 -21.59 23.67
C THR A 828 1.36 -20.93 22.81
N ARG A 829 1.62 -19.74 22.26
CA ARG A 829 0.69 -19.05 21.35
C ARG A 829 0.44 -19.81 20.05
N VAL A 830 1.48 -20.42 19.46
CA VAL A 830 1.33 -21.29 18.27
C VAL A 830 0.40 -22.45 18.57
N LEU A 831 0.64 -23.15 19.67
CA LEU A 831 -0.15 -24.28 20.09
C LEU A 831 -1.58 -23.93 20.48
N LEU A 832 -1.91 -22.66 20.69
CA LEU A 832 -3.25 -22.24 21.09
C LEU A 832 -4.04 -21.58 19.96
N ARG A 833 -3.36 -20.81 19.10
CA ARG A 833 -4.00 -19.80 18.22
C ARG A 833 -3.56 -19.87 16.77
N ARG A 834 -2.78 -20.88 16.39
CA ARG A 834 -2.28 -21.09 15.02
C ARG A 834 -2.50 -22.55 14.62
N VAL A 835 -2.10 -22.89 13.40
CA VAL A 835 -1.98 -24.28 12.93
C VAL A 835 -0.55 -24.77 13.23
N PRO A 836 -0.33 -25.42 14.39
CA PRO A 836 1.00 -25.92 14.77
C PRO A 836 1.43 -27.05 13.85
N TRP A 837 2.71 -27.06 13.47
CA TRP A 837 3.33 -28.13 12.68
C TRP A 837 4.20 -29.04 13.55
N ARG A 838 5.16 -28.45 14.28
CA ARG A 838 6.09 -29.17 15.17
C ARG A 838 6.49 -28.27 16.34
N VAL A 839 6.93 -28.90 17.41
CA VAL A 839 7.57 -28.23 18.56
C VAL A 839 8.99 -28.77 18.68
N LEU A 840 9.99 -27.89 18.65
CA LEU A 840 11.40 -28.23 18.85
C LEU A 840 11.77 -27.91 20.30
N VAL A 841 12.27 -28.87 21.06
CA VAL A 841 12.66 -28.69 22.47
C VAL A 841 14.15 -28.93 22.63
N ARG A 842 14.82 -28.04 23.37
CA ARG A 842 16.23 -28.21 23.70
C ARG A 842 16.40 -29.39 24.67
N PRO A 843 17.40 -30.27 24.48
CA PRO A 843 17.56 -31.48 25.30
C PRO A 843 17.63 -31.22 26.81
N ASP A 844 18.26 -30.12 27.21
CA ASP A 844 18.50 -29.72 28.60
C ASP A 844 17.50 -28.65 29.11
N ALA A 845 16.41 -28.39 28.36
CA ALA A 845 15.37 -27.48 28.80
C ALA A 845 14.81 -27.94 30.17
N ALA A 846 14.69 -27.00 31.11
CA ALA A 846 14.17 -27.30 32.44
C ALA A 846 12.76 -27.92 32.31
N PRO A 847 12.48 -29.07 32.94
CA PRO A 847 11.20 -29.76 32.78
C PRO A 847 9.99 -28.88 33.13
N ALA A 848 10.12 -28.01 34.14
CA ALA A 848 9.09 -27.06 34.53
C ALA A 848 8.78 -26.03 33.42
N ASP A 849 9.81 -25.48 32.77
CA ASP A 849 9.66 -24.40 31.77
C ASP A 849 8.97 -24.86 30.46
N VAL A 850 8.95 -26.17 30.18
CA VAL A 850 8.35 -26.74 28.96
C VAL A 850 7.18 -27.71 29.23
N ALA A 851 6.81 -27.93 30.49
CA ALA A 851 5.80 -28.90 30.89
C ALA A 851 4.44 -28.64 30.22
N HIS A 852 3.96 -27.40 30.26
CA HIS A 852 2.69 -27.00 29.64
C HIS A 852 2.75 -27.09 28.11
N VAL A 853 3.88 -26.74 27.49
CA VAL A 853 4.06 -26.85 26.03
C VAL A 853 3.95 -28.31 25.60
N ARG A 854 4.57 -29.23 26.34
CA ARG A 854 4.48 -30.67 26.06
C ARG A 854 3.05 -31.19 26.25
N HIS A 855 2.34 -30.71 27.27
CA HIS A 855 0.95 -31.05 27.49
C HIS A 855 0.05 -30.59 26.33
N LEU A 856 0.15 -29.32 25.94
CA LEU A 856 -0.61 -28.73 24.82
C LEU A 856 -0.29 -29.41 23.48
N ALA A 857 0.99 -29.72 23.23
CA ALA A 857 1.40 -30.42 22.02
C ALA A 857 0.80 -31.84 21.97
N ALA A 858 0.80 -32.57 23.09
CA ALA A 858 0.19 -33.90 23.18
C ALA A 858 -1.33 -33.85 22.95
N GLU A 859 -2.02 -32.87 23.53
CA GLU A 859 -3.46 -32.67 23.35
C GLU A 859 -3.84 -32.42 21.88
N ARG A 860 -3.02 -31.63 21.17
CA ARG A 860 -3.25 -31.28 19.75
C ARG A 860 -2.65 -32.25 18.74
N GLY A 861 -1.95 -33.30 19.21
CA GLY A 861 -1.27 -34.26 18.35
C GLY A 861 -0.09 -33.67 17.56
N VAL A 862 0.55 -32.64 18.10
CA VAL A 862 1.70 -31.97 17.48
C VAL A 862 2.99 -32.70 17.89
N PRO A 863 3.83 -33.14 16.94
CA PRO A 863 5.06 -33.83 17.27
C PRO A 863 6.04 -32.91 17.99
N VAL A 864 6.64 -33.43 19.07
CA VAL A 864 7.70 -32.78 19.83
C VAL A 864 9.03 -33.45 19.47
N GLU A 865 9.96 -32.67 18.94
CA GLU A 865 11.28 -33.10 18.48
C GLU A 865 12.36 -32.49 19.37
N THR A 866 13.36 -33.28 19.76
CA THR A 866 14.51 -32.77 20.51
C THR A 866 15.57 -32.29 19.53
N VAL A 867 16.04 -31.05 19.69
CA VAL A 867 17.01 -30.42 18.79
C VAL A 867 18.14 -29.77 19.59
N ASP A 868 19.38 -30.13 19.27
CA ASP A 868 20.58 -29.56 19.87
C ASP A 868 20.81 -28.09 19.40
N ASP A 869 21.62 -27.35 20.16
CA ASP A 869 22.06 -25.98 19.83
C ASP A 869 20.94 -24.94 19.63
N LEU A 870 19.83 -25.09 20.36
CA LEU A 870 18.79 -24.07 20.46
C LEU A 870 19.15 -23.02 21.52
N PRO A 871 19.13 -21.71 21.21
CA PRO A 871 19.24 -20.68 22.24
C PRO A 871 18.00 -20.63 23.15
N TYR A 872 16.88 -21.18 22.67
CA TYR A 872 15.59 -21.26 23.37
C TYR A 872 15.39 -22.61 24.05
N SER A 873 14.59 -22.64 25.11
CA SER A 873 14.08 -23.89 25.71
C SER A 873 13.19 -24.63 24.72
N VAL A 874 12.41 -23.89 23.93
CA VAL A 874 11.47 -24.46 22.96
C VAL A 874 11.18 -23.52 21.77
N VAL A 875 10.85 -24.08 20.62
CA VAL A 875 10.47 -23.36 19.39
C VAL A 875 9.23 -24.00 18.76
N GLY A 876 8.20 -23.20 18.49
CA GLY A 876 7.02 -23.62 17.76
C GLY A 876 7.16 -23.35 16.27
N LEU A 877 6.81 -24.33 15.43
CA LEU A 877 6.76 -24.19 13.98
C LEU A 877 5.32 -24.14 13.50
N ILE A 878 5.01 -23.20 12.62
CA ILE A 878 3.71 -23.07 11.94
C ILE A 878 3.76 -23.78 10.59
N HIS A 879 2.66 -24.39 10.16
CA HIS A 879 2.62 -25.13 8.89
C HIS A 879 2.79 -24.21 7.66
N PRO A 880 3.68 -24.53 6.69
CA PRO A 880 4.00 -23.64 5.56
C PRO A 880 3.03 -23.68 4.37
N LYS A 881 2.06 -24.61 4.34
CA LYS A 881 0.97 -24.67 3.34
C LYS A 881 -0.39 -24.65 4.02
N PHE A 882 -1.25 -23.70 3.68
CA PHE A 882 -2.63 -23.70 4.15
C PHE A 882 -3.45 -24.78 3.41
N THR A 883 -4.25 -25.54 4.13
CA THR A 883 -5.35 -26.35 3.57
C THR A 883 -6.59 -26.05 4.41
N ALA A 884 -7.60 -25.43 3.80
CA ALA A 884 -8.88 -25.26 4.45
C ALA A 884 -9.42 -26.66 4.81
N GLY A 885 -9.64 -26.92 6.11
CA GLY A 885 -10.16 -28.20 6.63
C GLY A 885 -9.18 -29.10 7.41
N ALA A 886 -7.96 -28.65 7.74
CA ALA A 886 -6.96 -29.48 8.44
C ALA A 886 -7.14 -29.59 9.98
N THR A 887 -8.12 -28.90 10.56
CA THR A 887 -8.53 -29.05 11.97
C THR A 887 -9.97 -29.50 12.02
N GLY A 888 -10.22 -30.69 12.58
CA GLY A 888 -11.57 -31.14 12.90
C GLY A 888 -12.20 -30.25 13.96
N ALA A 889 -13.53 -30.33 14.11
CA ALA A 889 -14.30 -29.58 15.13
C ALA A 889 -13.86 -29.86 16.59
N ASP A 890 -12.95 -30.82 16.79
CA ASP A 890 -12.32 -31.21 18.05
C ASP A 890 -10.89 -30.66 18.25
N GLY A 891 -10.38 -29.82 17.34
CA GLY A 891 -9.09 -29.13 17.49
C GLY A 891 -7.84 -30.00 17.24
N ARG A 892 -8.01 -31.20 16.67
CA ARG A 892 -6.90 -32.10 16.31
C ARG A 892 -6.40 -31.86 14.88
N THR A 893 -5.10 -31.96 14.69
CA THR A 893 -4.45 -31.96 13.37
C THR A 893 -4.86 -33.22 12.60
N VAL A 894 -5.42 -33.08 11.39
CA VAL A 894 -5.77 -34.25 10.55
C VAL A 894 -4.47 -34.94 10.12
N GLY A 895 -4.15 -36.05 10.77
CA GLY A 895 -2.98 -36.87 10.46
C GLY A 895 -3.16 -37.68 9.18
N GLN A 896 -2.13 -37.60 8.31
CA GLN A 896 -1.69 -38.68 7.41
C GLN A 896 -2.76 -39.38 6.54
N ALA A 897 -3.08 -38.80 5.39
CA ALA A 897 -3.74 -39.53 4.29
C ALA A 897 -3.03 -39.45 2.93
N LEU A 898 -1.74 -39.05 2.89
CA LEU A 898 -0.92 -39.03 1.66
C LEU A 898 0.24 -40.03 1.68
N GLY A 899 0.20 -41.04 2.56
CA GLY A 899 1.24 -42.07 2.67
C GLY A 899 0.81 -43.51 2.34
N GLN A 900 -0.46 -43.79 2.05
CA GLN A 900 -0.96 -45.17 1.85
C GLN A 900 -1.56 -45.46 0.47
N ALA A 901 -1.37 -44.59 -0.53
CA ALA A 901 -1.69 -44.89 -1.94
C ALA A 901 -0.48 -45.33 -2.78
N ALA A 902 0.70 -45.53 -2.16
CA ALA A 902 1.91 -46.03 -2.82
C ALA A 902 2.50 -47.17 -1.99
N GLY A 903 1.80 -48.30 -1.94
CA GLY A 903 2.23 -49.44 -1.12
C GLY A 903 1.32 -50.65 -1.20
N ASN A 904 0.79 -50.96 -2.38
CA ASN A 904 0.23 -52.29 -2.66
C ASN A 904 0.34 -52.58 -4.16
N GLY A 905 1.41 -53.26 -4.55
CA GLY A 905 1.58 -53.73 -5.92
C GLY A 905 3.04 -54.04 -6.29
N SER A 906 3.64 -55.09 -5.71
CA SER A 906 4.35 -56.14 -6.46
C SER A 906 5.31 -56.93 -5.56
N GLU A 907 4.85 -58.07 -5.07
CA GLU A 907 5.73 -59.23 -4.92
C GLU A 907 5.29 -60.30 -5.92
N ARG A 908 6.25 -60.69 -6.76
CA ARG A 908 6.14 -61.76 -7.75
C ARG A 908 6.09 -63.11 -7.04
N ALA A 909 5.26 -64.02 -7.55
CA ALA A 909 5.43 -65.45 -7.35
C ALA A 909 5.79 -66.10 -8.68
N ASP A 910 7.01 -66.64 -8.74
CA ASP A 910 7.54 -67.51 -9.78
C ASP A 910 6.75 -68.83 -9.88
N GLY A 911 6.62 -69.37 -11.08
CA GLY A 911 6.18 -70.76 -11.27
C GLY A 911 5.71 -71.13 -12.67
N ARG A 912 6.65 -71.37 -13.60
CA ARG A 912 6.43 -72.31 -14.70
C ARG A 912 7.66 -73.18 -14.92
N ALA A 913 7.44 -74.49 -15.01
CA ALA A 913 8.34 -75.45 -15.64
C ALA A 913 7.56 -76.23 -16.74
N ALA A 914 8.23 -76.39 -17.88
CA ALA A 914 7.84 -77.00 -19.17
C ALA A 914 7.80 -78.56 -19.11
N PRO A 915 7.76 -79.39 -20.20
CA PRO A 915 7.91 -79.20 -21.66
C PRO A 915 7.04 -80.20 -22.51
N PRO A 916 7.40 -80.78 -23.71
CA PRO A 916 8.22 -80.38 -24.86
C PRO A 916 7.50 -80.45 -26.25
N VAL A 917 8.30 -80.18 -27.29
CA VAL A 917 8.05 -79.88 -28.72
C VAL A 917 8.04 -81.13 -29.63
N PRO A 918 7.45 -81.04 -30.85
CA PRO A 918 8.25 -81.33 -32.07
C PRO A 918 8.11 -80.27 -33.20
N GLN A 919 9.15 -80.23 -34.05
CA GLN A 919 9.45 -79.32 -35.19
C GLN A 919 8.59 -79.67 -36.45
N HIS A 920 8.41 -78.88 -37.54
CA HIS A 920 9.27 -77.90 -38.24
C HIS A 920 8.47 -76.93 -39.18
N ALA A 921 8.94 -75.66 -39.23
CA ALA A 921 9.04 -74.66 -40.33
C ALA A 921 7.78 -74.24 -41.14
N GLY A 922 7.33 -72.98 -41.18
CA GLY A 922 7.69 -71.73 -40.47
C GLY A 922 7.05 -70.50 -41.17
N PRO A 923 5.88 -70.01 -40.71
CA PRO A 923 5.37 -68.65 -40.97
C PRO A 923 4.90 -67.94 -39.67
N GLY A 924 4.58 -66.64 -39.69
CA GLY A 924 3.99 -65.96 -38.52
C GLY A 924 3.40 -64.57 -38.83
N VAL A 925 2.09 -64.44 -38.62
CA VAL A 925 1.17 -63.37 -39.06
C VAL A 925 0.68 -62.55 -37.86
N GLY A 926 0.41 -61.26 -38.09
CA GLY A 926 -0.59 -60.44 -37.39
C GLY A 926 -0.13 -59.83 -36.05
N GLY A 927 -0.51 -58.62 -35.68
CA GLY A 927 -1.41 -57.64 -36.27
C GLY A 927 -1.59 -56.51 -35.25
N ASP A 928 -1.54 -55.29 -35.77
CA ASP A 928 -2.03 -53.98 -35.31
C ASP A 928 -2.57 -53.79 -33.89
N ALA A 929 -2.07 -52.75 -33.22
CA ALA A 929 -2.84 -51.58 -32.77
C ALA A 929 -1.88 -50.41 -32.46
#